data_AF-A0A397G782-F1
#
_entry.id   AF-A0A397G782-F1
#
_cell.length_a   1.000
_cell.length_b   1.000
_cell.length_c   1.000
_cell.angle_alpha   90.00
_cell.angle_beta   90.00
_cell.angle_gamma   90.00
#
_symmetry.space_group_name_H-M   'P 1'
#
loop_
_entity.id
_entity.type
_entity.pdbx_description
1 polymer ?
#
loop_
_entity_poly.entity_id
_entity_poly.type
_entity_poly.pdbx_seq_one_letter_code
_entity_poly.pdbx_strand_id
1 'polypeptide(L)'
;MENMQYNEIQTKNYEEKTFRWYLESAEGGNSSEQNSLGFCYENGIGITKNEEKAFQWYMKSAEGGNSDGQNSLGYCHQYEIGTIKDEENAFKWYMKSAEGGNIAGQNGLAFQWYLKSAEGGNNTGQNGLGYCYRHGIGTTKDEEKAFQWYLKSAEGGNSNGQNNLGYCHQYGIGAAKDEVKAFQWYLKSAEGGNRGGQNSLGFCYENGIGTIKDEEKAFQRYLKSAEGGNIDGQNGLGYCYRHGIGTTKDEEKAFQWYLKSAEGGNSNGQNNYGFCYQYGIGTIKDEEKAFQWYLKSAKGGNSGGQYNLGCCYQNGIGTTKDEEKAFQWHLKSAEGGNSNGQNNLGYCHQYGIGTAKDEVKAFQWYLKSAEEGNNTGQNGLGYCYRHGIGITKDEEKAFQWYLKSAEGGNSNGQNNLGYCHQYGIGTANDEEKAFQWYLKSAEDGDITGQYSLGYCYKNGIGTTKDEEKAFQWYLKSAEGGESSGQCNLGRCYLNGIGTTKGDKKAFQWHLKSAESGNILGQFIVGFCYQYGIGTTKNEEKAFQWHIKSVEGGNKVGQNSVEYLYRNEIGISKIKKNENKLIQGVQNDDVKVAVNHFYNDYFCYICWRENGCSEICINYLSKWTSSNNEIDKIIHMSQLDENAMEWEIWRCIYYSKFKNIEYLAEGGFASVWKAEWIDIPEELFGFYNSNQVALKKLKNSQQIINFHCRDRYVLPIMGITQDPKTKEYAIVLRYMKNGNLKNFLQKNKTLPWKERLWLLNSFIRGLKTIHSKGFIHRDLHPGNLMITEAHDNSKFIRLGDLGLCRPANEILSSGTHGVLPYVAPEVMNKNEYTQTSDIYSVGIVMWVISTGKIPFEGELYDPELAVAIFNGYRSKIYKGTPQCYTELMEKCWHNNPSERPSAETIFNILEIWIRDLSYFENSENALIFLNADQEMQKVYSGLLYNETAWSKTYLISQSLVQHSLAIHESFSKFDINKYIDYMYGENLRDWDYCFVSPKVLNGEASDAYSLGIMAYTIL
;
A
#
# COMPACT_ATOMS: atom_id res chain seq x y z
N MET A 1 22.21 -0.43 -43.18
CA MET A 1 23.24 0.00 -44.15
C MET A 1 23.24 1.51 -44.32
N GLU A 2 22.13 2.13 -44.68
CA GLU A 2 22.06 3.60 -44.89
C GLU A 2 22.58 4.44 -43.70
N ASN A 3 22.22 4.12 -42.46
CA ASN A 3 22.78 4.80 -41.26
C ASN A 3 24.31 4.62 -41.08
N MET A 4 24.93 3.57 -41.63
CA MET A 4 26.39 3.47 -41.66
C MET A 4 26.97 4.43 -42.70
N GLN A 5 26.46 4.40 -43.94
CA GLN A 5 26.92 5.32 -44.99
C GLN A 5 26.72 6.79 -44.62
N TYR A 6 25.61 7.15 -43.98
CA TYR A 6 25.38 8.52 -43.51
C TYR A 6 26.41 8.96 -42.46
N ASN A 7 26.72 8.09 -41.50
CA ASN A 7 27.76 8.36 -40.49
C ASN A 7 29.16 8.38 -41.09
N GLU A 8 29.50 7.47 -42.01
CA GLU A 8 30.78 7.47 -42.75
C GLU A 8 30.98 8.78 -43.53
N ILE A 9 29.93 9.27 -44.20
CA ILE A 9 29.97 10.55 -44.94
C ILE A 9 30.10 11.74 -43.98
N GLN A 10 29.42 11.74 -42.83
CA GLN A 10 29.56 12.77 -41.79
C GLN A 10 30.99 12.80 -41.23
N THR A 11 31.52 11.65 -40.79
CA THR A 11 32.88 11.52 -40.24
C THR A 11 33.94 11.99 -41.23
N LYS A 12 33.87 11.53 -42.49
CA LYS A 12 34.85 11.91 -43.52
C LYS A 12 34.82 13.42 -43.84
N ASN A 13 33.64 14.02 -43.84
CA ASN A 13 33.44 15.46 -44.05
C ASN A 13 33.87 16.30 -42.81
N TYR A 14 33.93 15.69 -41.63
CA TYR A 14 34.55 16.27 -40.44
C TYR A 14 36.08 16.18 -40.51
N GLU A 15 36.63 15.00 -40.82
CA GLU A 15 38.08 14.76 -40.98
C GLU A 15 38.72 15.69 -42.02
N GLU A 16 38.11 15.87 -43.20
CA GLU A 16 38.61 16.79 -44.23
C GLU A 16 38.64 18.26 -43.77
N LYS A 17 37.74 18.69 -42.88
CA LYS A 17 37.73 20.05 -42.31
C LYS A 17 38.79 20.22 -41.23
N THR A 18 38.89 19.23 -40.34
CA THR A 18 39.92 19.16 -39.30
C THR A 18 41.32 19.15 -39.90
N PHE A 19 41.54 18.39 -40.98
CA PHE A 19 42.79 18.39 -41.74
C PHE A 19 43.14 19.77 -42.32
N ARG A 20 42.17 20.47 -42.93
CA ARG A 20 42.40 21.83 -43.47
C ARG A 20 42.75 22.84 -42.37
N TRP A 21 42.08 22.77 -41.23
CA TRP A 21 42.40 23.64 -40.09
C TRP A 21 43.81 23.39 -39.55
N TYR A 22 44.23 22.13 -39.42
CA TYR A 22 45.61 21.79 -39.08
C TYR A 22 46.61 22.27 -40.13
N LEU A 23 46.28 22.17 -41.43
CA LEU A 23 47.14 22.65 -42.52
C LEU A 23 47.37 24.18 -42.44
N GLU A 24 46.30 24.96 -42.29
CA GLU A 24 46.38 26.42 -42.19
C GLU A 24 47.15 26.88 -40.93
N SER A 25 46.94 26.24 -39.76
CA SER A 25 47.68 26.57 -38.53
C SER A 25 49.16 26.12 -38.57
N ALA A 26 49.44 24.97 -39.17
CA ALA A 26 50.79 24.43 -39.32
C ALA A 26 51.65 25.23 -40.29
N GLU A 27 51.07 25.71 -41.41
CA GLU A 27 51.72 26.64 -42.34
C GLU A 27 51.91 28.03 -41.71
N GLY A 28 51.03 28.44 -40.79
CA GLY A 28 51.21 29.60 -39.91
C GLY A 28 52.35 29.47 -38.89
N GLY A 29 53.03 28.31 -38.82
CA GLY A 29 54.22 28.09 -38.00
C GLY A 29 53.97 27.49 -36.61
N ASN A 30 52.72 27.12 -36.26
CA ASN A 30 52.44 26.52 -34.96
C ASN A 30 52.94 25.06 -34.89
N SER A 31 53.95 24.80 -34.06
CA SER A 31 54.60 23.50 -33.93
C SER A 31 53.69 22.40 -33.34
N SER A 32 52.64 22.75 -32.59
CA SER A 32 51.62 21.79 -32.12
C SER A 32 50.82 21.24 -33.30
N GLU A 33 50.21 22.11 -34.10
CA GLU A 33 49.42 21.70 -35.27
C GLU A 33 50.29 21.11 -36.39
N GLN A 34 51.59 21.41 -36.45
CA GLN A 34 52.53 20.67 -37.31
C GLN A 34 52.66 19.20 -36.91
N ASN A 35 52.66 18.87 -35.61
CA ASN A 35 52.62 17.47 -35.15
C ASN A 35 51.28 16.82 -35.52
N SER A 36 50.15 17.52 -35.27
CA SER A 36 48.82 17.01 -35.64
C SER A 36 48.67 16.76 -37.15
N LEU A 37 49.21 17.65 -37.98
CA LEU A 37 49.22 17.51 -39.43
C LEU A 37 50.11 16.34 -39.89
N GLY A 38 51.27 16.14 -39.24
CA GLY A 38 52.11 14.95 -39.42
C GLY A 38 51.34 13.65 -39.17
N PHE A 39 50.60 13.59 -38.05
CA PHE A 39 49.75 12.46 -37.69
C PHE A 39 48.61 12.20 -38.70
N CYS A 40 47.99 13.26 -39.23
CA CYS A 40 47.02 13.13 -40.32
C CYS A 40 47.64 12.52 -41.59
N TYR A 41 48.87 12.92 -41.97
CA TYR A 41 49.58 12.33 -43.10
C TYR A 41 50.07 10.90 -42.82
N GLU A 42 50.43 10.55 -41.59
CA GLU A 42 50.85 9.18 -41.22
C GLU A 42 49.69 8.18 -41.29
N ASN A 43 48.49 8.61 -40.88
CA ASN A 43 47.32 7.74 -40.73
C ASN A 43 46.29 7.88 -41.87
N GLY A 44 46.38 8.91 -42.71
CA GLY A 44 45.43 9.17 -43.79
C GLY A 44 44.11 9.82 -43.33
N ILE A 45 44.15 10.63 -42.27
CA ILE A 45 42.97 11.28 -41.70
C ILE A 45 42.68 12.57 -42.47
N GLY A 46 41.56 12.62 -43.20
CA GLY A 46 41.19 13.77 -44.03
C GLY A 46 42.09 14.00 -45.26
N ILE A 47 43.09 13.14 -45.50
CA ILE A 47 44.07 13.23 -46.59
C ILE A 47 44.56 11.83 -46.99
N THR A 48 45.15 11.66 -48.18
CA THR A 48 45.84 10.41 -48.51
C THR A 48 47.09 10.23 -47.64
N LYS A 49 47.27 9.04 -47.05
CA LYS A 49 48.46 8.67 -46.27
C LYS A 49 49.75 8.92 -47.07
N ASN A 50 50.72 9.59 -46.45
CA ASN A 50 52.04 9.88 -47.02
C ASN A 50 53.08 10.04 -45.89
N GLU A 51 53.93 9.03 -45.71
CA GLU A 51 54.87 8.95 -44.58
C GLU A 51 56.04 9.94 -44.70
N GLU A 52 56.48 10.24 -45.93
CA GLU A 52 57.52 11.27 -46.18
C GLU A 52 57.03 12.66 -45.75
N LYS A 53 55.78 13.02 -46.06
CA LYS A 53 55.15 14.26 -45.59
C LYS A 53 54.92 14.24 -44.08
N ALA A 54 54.55 13.10 -43.50
CA ALA A 54 54.42 12.97 -42.04
C ALA A 54 55.76 13.30 -41.36
N PHE A 55 56.84 12.65 -41.80
CA PHE A 55 58.21 12.91 -41.33
C PHE A 55 58.60 14.38 -41.48
N GLN A 56 58.36 15.02 -42.63
CA GLN A 56 58.66 16.44 -42.86
C GLN A 56 57.90 17.39 -41.92
N TRP A 57 56.65 17.07 -41.53
CA TRP A 57 55.87 17.88 -40.59
C TRP A 57 56.24 17.62 -39.12
N TYR A 58 56.52 16.37 -38.75
CA TYR A 58 57.09 16.04 -37.45
C TYR A 58 58.47 16.69 -37.25
N MET A 59 59.30 16.75 -38.29
CA MET A 59 60.61 17.42 -38.25
C MET A 59 60.47 18.92 -37.94
N LYS A 60 59.63 19.64 -38.68
CA LYS A 60 59.33 21.07 -38.40
C LYS A 60 58.81 21.29 -36.98
N SER A 61 57.90 20.42 -36.54
CA SER A 61 57.34 20.46 -35.18
C SER A 61 58.42 20.29 -34.10
N ALA A 62 59.31 19.31 -34.29
CA ALA A 62 60.38 18.98 -33.37
C ALA A 62 61.47 20.07 -33.28
N GLU A 63 61.81 20.66 -34.44
CA GLU A 63 62.70 21.83 -34.54
C GLU A 63 62.06 23.09 -33.93
N GLY A 64 60.75 23.26 -34.09
CA GLY A 64 59.92 24.26 -33.42
C GLY A 64 59.69 24.00 -31.92
N GLY A 65 60.45 23.08 -31.31
CA GLY A 65 60.50 22.86 -29.87
C GLY A 65 59.32 22.09 -29.27
N ASN A 66 58.37 21.59 -30.07
CA ASN A 66 57.23 20.84 -29.56
C ASN A 66 57.65 19.42 -29.15
N SER A 67 57.38 19.03 -27.90
CA SER A 67 57.86 17.76 -27.35
C SER A 67 57.11 16.54 -27.87
N ASP A 68 55.85 16.66 -28.32
CA ASP A 68 55.13 15.60 -29.03
C ASP A 68 55.74 15.37 -30.42
N GLY A 69 56.02 16.42 -31.18
CA GLY A 69 56.74 16.34 -32.46
C GLY A 69 58.13 15.71 -32.32
N GLN A 70 58.85 15.99 -31.24
CA GLN A 70 60.11 15.33 -30.93
C GLN A 70 59.93 13.83 -30.62
N ASN A 71 58.84 13.43 -29.96
CA ASN A 71 58.50 12.02 -29.79
C ASN A 71 58.15 11.36 -31.14
N SER A 72 57.30 11.99 -31.96
CA SER A 72 56.87 11.48 -33.27
C SER A 72 58.05 11.33 -34.23
N LEU A 73 58.99 12.28 -34.23
CA LEU A 73 60.22 12.20 -35.02
C LEU A 73 61.15 11.08 -34.52
N GLY A 74 61.26 10.90 -33.20
CA GLY A 74 61.98 9.77 -32.61
C GLY A 74 61.37 8.42 -33.00
N TYR A 75 60.04 8.34 -33.02
CA TYR A 75 59.27 7.18 -33.48
C TYR A 75 59.50 6.88 -34.96
N CYS A 76 59.52 7.90 -35.83
CA CYS A 76 59.83 7.72 -37.25
C CYS A 76 61.22 7.11 -37.47
N HIS A 77 62.24 7.59 -36.76
CA HIS A 77 63.59 7.03 -36.81
C HIS A 77 63.70 5.62 -36.18
N GLN A 78 62.79 5.24 -35.26
CA GLN A 78 62.73 3.89 -34.69
C GLN A 78 62.06 2.86 -35.63
N TYR A 79 61.10 3.30 -36.46
CA TYR A 79 60.19 2.43 -37.23
C TYR A 79 60.19 2.64 -38.76
N GLU A 80 61.18 3.35 -39.32
CA GLU A 80 61.35 3.58 -40.77
C GLU A 80 60.21 4.40 -41.44
N ILE A 81 59.50 5.22 -40.66
CA ILE A 81 58.34 5.99 -41.16
C ILE A 81 58.85 7.25 -41.88
N GLY A 82 58.84 7.22 -43.21
CA GLY A 82 59.27 8.34 -44.06
C GLY A 82 60.78 8.64 -44.00
N THR A 83 61.57 7.79 -43.36
CA THR A 83 63.02 7.93 -43.14
C THR A 83 63.67 6.56 -42.94
N ILE A 84 64.99 6.49 -42.95
CA ILE A 84 65.72 5.25 -42.63
C ILE A 84 65.81 5.04 -41.10
N LYS A 85 65.93 3.78 -40.66
CA LYS A 85 66.12 3.47 -39.23
C LYS A 85 67.41 4.09 -38.71
N ASP A 86 67.31 4.84 -37.63
CA ASP A 86 68.42 5.52 -36.99
C ASP A 86 68.19 5.57 -35.48
N GLU A 87 68.71 4.57 -34.77
CA GLU A 87 68.54 4.44 -33.31
C GLU A 87 69.24 5.56 -32.54
N GLU A 88 70.29 6.16 -33.10
CA GLU A 88 71.02 7.26 -32.43
C GLU A 88 70.20 8.56 -32.50
N ASN A 89 69.59 8.86 -33.65
CA ASN A 89 68.70 10.01 -33.78
C ASN A 89 67.34 9.76 -33.11
N ALA A 90 66.79 8.54 -33.13
CA ALA A 90 65.63 8.18 -32.32
C ALA A 90 65.87 8.47 -30.83
N PHE A 91 66.99 8.00 -30.28
CA PHE A 91 67.40 8.24 -28.90
C PHE A 91 67.57 9.74 -28.56
N LYS A 92 68.21 10.53 -29.43
CA LYS A 92 68.34 11.99 -29.25
C LYS A 92 67.00 12.72 -29.24
N TRP A 93 66.06 12.34 -30.10
CA TRP A 93 64.76 13.00 -30.20
C TRP A 93 63.83 12.62 -29.05
N TYR A 94 63.83 11.34 -28.62
CA TYR A 94 63.16 10.93 -27.39
C TYR A 94 63.74 11.60 -26.14
N MET A 95 65.07 11.84 -26.09
CA MET A 95 65.71 12.57 -24.99
C MET A 95 65.20 14.00 -24.89
N LYS A 96 65.22 14.77 -25.99
CA LYS A 96 64.66 16.14 -26.02
C LYS A 96 63.18 16.17 -25.66
N SER A 97 62.41 15.22 -26.18
CA SER A 97 60.98 15.06 -25.87
C SER A 97 60.76 14.83 -24.36
N ALA A 98 61.58 13.96 -23.75
CA ALA A 98 61.55 13.67 -22.31
C ALA A 98 61.98 14.87 -21.44
N GLU A 99 62.98 15.66 -21.88
CA GLU A 99 63.38 16.93 -21.26
C GLU A 99 62.24 17.97 -21.34
N GLY A 100 61.50 17.98 -22.45
CA GLY A 100 60.23 18.71 -22.62
C GLY A 100 59.03 18.10 -21.86
N GLY A 101 59.27 17.22 -20.88
CA GLY A 101 58.26 16.64 -19.99
C GLY A 101 57.36 15.57 -20.62
N ASN A 102 57.63 15.13 -21.85
CA ASN A 102 56.73 14.24 -22.58
C ASN A 102 56.84 12.78 -22.12
N ILE A 103 55.71 12.20 -21.71
CA ILE A 103 55.64 10.82 -21.21
C ILE A 103 55.88 9.79 -22.33
N ALA A 104 55.42 10.05 -23.56
CA ALA A 104 55.71 9.17 -24.70
C ALA A 104 57.22 9.21 -25.04
N GLY A 105 57.83 10.40 -25.02
CA GLY A 105 59.28 10.57 -25.16
C GLY A 105 60.07 9.81 -24.09
N GLN A 106 59.67 9.90 -22.83
CA GLN A 106 60.27 9.14 -21.72
C GLN A 106 60.13 7.62 -21.93
N ASN A 107 58.98 7.15 -22.41
CA ASN A 107 58.73 5.73 -22.69
C ASN A 107 59.57 5.22 -23.88
N GLY A 108 59.70 5.99 -24.96
CA GLY A 108 60.57 5.68 -26.10
C GLY A 108 62.05 5.62 -25.70
N LEU A 109 62.51 6.60 -24.90
CA LEU A 109 63.85 6.62 -24.35
C LEU A 109 64.13 5.38 -23.46
N ALA A 110 63.17 5.01 -22.60
CA ALA A 110 63.27 3.82 -21.75
C ALA A 110 63.31 2.53 -22.57
N PHE A 111 62.50 2.40 -23.62
CA PHE A 111 62.54 1.26 -24.55
C PHE A 111 63.90 1.13 -25.22
N GLN A 112 64.47 2.23 -25.75
CA GLN A 112 65.79 2.23 -26.38
C GLN A 112 66.92 1.83 -25.40
N TRP A 113 66.87 2.31 -24.15
CA TRP A 113 67.79 1.86 -23.10
C TRP A 113 67.67 0.37 -22.81
N TYR A 114 66.44 -0.16 -22.68
CA TYR A 114 66.24 -1.59 -22.42
C TYR A 114 66.60 -2.46 -23.62
N LEU A 115 66.35 -2.02 -24.85
CA LEU A 115 66.71 -2.71 -26.08
C LEU A 115 68.23 -2.93 -26.14
N LYS A 116 69.00 -1.83 -26.11
CA LYS A 116 70.47 -1.86 -26.15
C LYS A 116 71.09 -2.64 -24.99
N SER A 117 70.47 -2.58 -23.81
CA SER A 117 70.89 -3.34 -22.62
C SER A 117 70.61 -4.85 -22.78
N ALA A 118 69.46 -5.22 -23.32
CA ALA A 118 69.06 -6.62 -23.54
C ALA A 118 69.89 -7.31 -24.63
N GLU A 119 70.19 -6.60 -25.72
CA GLU A 119 71.07 -7.03 -26.81
C GLU A 119 72.52 -7.15 -26.35
N GLY A 120 72.98 -6.26 -25.47
CA GLY A 120 74.23 -6.39 -24.73
C GLY A 120 74.27 -7.53 -23.70
N GLY A 121 73.26 -8.41 -23.67
CA GLY A 121 73.21 -9.59 -22.80
C GLY A 121 72.87 -9.31 -21.34
N ASN A 122 72.39 -8.12 -20.99
CA ASN A 122 72.03 -7.81 -19.61
C ASN A 122 70.66 -8.39 -19.24
N ASN A 123 70.64 -9.37 -18.33
CA ASN A 123 69.41 -10.09 -17.96
C ASN A 123 68.34 -9.18 -17.31
N THR A 124 68.74 -8.08 -16.65
CA THR A 124 67.80 -7.06 -16.16
C THR A 124 67.27 -6.19 -17.30
N GLY A 125 68.12 -5.85 -18.28
CA GLY A 125 67.72 -5.21 -19.53
C GLY A 125 66.68 -6.04 -20.29
N GLN A 126 66.91 -7.35 -20.42
CA GLN A 126 65.98 -8.31 -21.04
C GLN A 126 64.61 -8.35 -20.32
N ASN A 127 64.59 -8.34 -18.98
CA ASN A 127 63.33 -8.25 -18.23
C ASN A 127 62.61 -6.90 -18.47
N GLY A 128 63.34 -5.79 -18.53
CA GLY A 128 62.78 -4.47 -18.84
C GLY A 128 62.20 -4.42 -20.26
N LEU A 129 62.91 -4.96 -21.25
CA LEU A 129 62.45 -5.05 -22.63
C LEU A 129 61.22 -5.96 -22.78
N GLY A 130 61.19 -7.09 -22.09
CA GLY A 130 60.01 -7.96 -22.01
C GLY A 130 58.79 -7.25 -21.40
N TYR A 131 59.01 -6.43 -20.37
CA TYR A 131 57.97 -5.58 -19.78
C TYR A 131 57.48 -4.48 -20.74
N CYS A 132 58.39 -3.83 -21.49
CA CYS A 132 58.01 -2.90 -22.54
C CYS A 132 57.11 -3.54 -23.61
N TYR A 133 57.49 -4.72 -24.13
CA TYR A 133 56.66 -5.44 -25.10
C TYR A 133 55.33 -5.92 -24.50
N ARG A 134 55.29 -6.37 -23.24
CA ARG A 134 54.05 -6.80 -22.56
C ARG A 134 53.03 -5.67 -22.41
N HIS A 135 53.50 -4.44 -22.18
CA HIS A 135 52.65 -3.28 -21.83
C HIS A 135 52.56 -2.19 -22.91
N GLY A 136 53.32 -2.30 -24.01
CA GLY A 136 53.35 -1.28 -25.07
C GLY A 136 54.11 0.00 -24.68
N ILE A 137 55.15 -0.13 -23.84
CA ILE A 137 55.91 1.03 -23.33
C ILE A 137 57.06 1.34 -24.28
N GLY A 138 56.91 2.42 -25.07
CA GLY A 138 57.88 2.82 -26.10
C GLY A 138 57.89 1.93 -27.34
N THR A 139 56.91 1.02 -27.47
CA THR A 139 56.78 0.04 -28.54
C THR A 139 55.33 -0.45 -28.64
N THR A 140 54.97 -1.15 -29.71
CA THR A 140 53.67 -1.84 -29.82
C THR A 140 53.61 -3.03 -28.85
N LYS A 141 52.43 -3.30 -28.26
CA LYS A 141 52.24 -4.48 -27.41
C LYS A 141 52.48 -5.77 -28.22
N ASP A 142 53.31 -6.66 -27.69
CA ASP A 142 53.69 -7.94 -28.30
C ASP A 142 53.95 -8.98 -27.21
N GLU A 143 53.02 -9.93 -27.03
CA GLU A 143 53.10 -10.91 -25.95
C GLU A 143 54.12 -12.03 -26.23
N GLU A 144 54.36 -12.36 -27.50
CA GLU A 144 55.34 -13.38 -27.87
C GLU A 144 56.76 -12.84 -27.67
N LYS A 145 57.08 -11.62 -28.13
CA LYS A 145 58.35 -10.97 -27.82
C LYS A 145 58.53 -10.77 -26.31
N ALA A 146 57.47 -10.42 -25.58
CA ALA A 146 57.54 -10.34 -24.12
C ALA A 146 57.95 -11.68 -23.49
N PHE A 147 57.29 -12.77 -23.87
CA PHE A 147 57.63 -14.12 -23.41
C PHE A 147 59.09 -14.50 -23.74
N GLN A 148 59.55 -14.28 -24.97
CA GLN A 148 60.91 -14.60 -25.39
C GLN A 148 61.99 -13.81 -24.64
N TRP A 149 61.74 -12.54 -24.29
CA TRP A 149 62.67 -11.73 -23.49
C TRP A 149 62.62 -12.06 -22.00
N TYR A 150 61.45 -12.39 -21.44
CA TYR A 150 61.37 -12.94 -20.09
C TYR A 150 62.04 -14.31 -19.98
N LEU A 151 61.96 -15.17 -21.00
CA LEU A 151 62.61 -16.48 -21.03
C LEU A 151 64.13 -16.35 -20.92
N LYS A 152 64.76 -15.58 -21.83
CA LYS A 152 66.20 -15.28 -21.78
C LYS A 152 66.63 -14.73 -20.42
N SER A 153 65.86 -13.78 -19.88
CA SER A 153 66.13 -13.17 -18.57
C SER A 153 66.06 -14.19 -17.42
N ALA A 154 65.07 -15.09 -17.45
CA ALA A 154 64.83 -16.11 -16.43
C ALA A 154 65.88 -17.23 -16.45
N GLU A 155 66.29 -17.66 -17.65
CA GLU A 155 67.39 -18.61 -17.89
C GLU A 155 68.73 -18.00 -17.48
N GLY A 156 68.94 -16.69 -17.73
CA GLY A 156 70.02 -15.90 -17.18
C GLY A 156 69.95 -15.64 -15.66
N GLY A 157 69.06 -16.30 -14.93
CA GLY A 157 69.00 -16.26 -13.46
C GLY A 157 68.38 -15.00 -12.87
N ASN A 158 67.78 -14.09 -13.66
CA ASN A 158 67.15 -12.90 -13.14
C ASN A 158 65.83 -13.24 -12.43
N SER A 159 65.75 -13.02 -11.11
CA SER A 159 64.57 -13.45 -10.35
C SER A 159 63.28 -12.68 -10.67
N ASN A 160 63.36 -11.46 -11.23
CA ASN A 160 62.19 -10.76 -11.79
C ASN A 160 61.75 -11.39 -13.13
N GLY A 161 62.71 -11.71 -13.99
CA GLY A 161 62.45 -12.45 -15.23
C GLY A 161 61.79 -13.80 -14.96
N GLN A 162 62.26 -14.54 -13.95
CA GLN A 162 61.66 -15.79 -13.49
C GLN A 162 60.22 -15.61 -12.98
N ASN A 163 59.92 -14.55 -12.20
CA ASN A 163 58.55 -14.26 -11.78
C ASN A 163 57.64 -13.94 -12.99
N ASN A 164 58.13 -13.11 -13.91
CA ASN A 164 57.36 -12.70 -15.08
C ASN A 164 57.12 -13.87 -16.06
N LEU A 165 58.09 -14.77 -16.23
CA LEU A 165 57.93 -15.99 -17.01
C LEU A 165 56.95 -16.98 -16.34
N GLY A 166 57.01 -17.12 -15.00
CA GLY A 166 56.03 -17.88 -14.23
C GLY A 166 54.61 -17.36 -14.43
N TYR A 167 54.44 -16.03 -14.40
CA TYR A 167 53.18 -15.36 -14.69
C TYR A 167 52.70 -15.60 -16.13
N CYS A 168 53.60 -15.54 -17.12
CA CYS A 168 53.24 -15.83 -18.50
C CYS A 168 52.73 -17.27 -18.66
N HIS A 169 53.36 -18.25 -18.01
CA HIS A 169 52.85 -19.63 -17.97
C HIS A 169 51.56 -19.80 -17.18
N GLN A 170 51.31 -19.03 -16.11
CA GLN A 170 50.07 -19.11 -15.34
C GLN A 170 48.85 -18.61 -16.13
N TYR A 171 49.02 -17.56 -16.93
CA TYR A 171 47.93 -16.88 -17.63
C TYR A 171 47.89 -17.10 -19.15
N GLY A 172 48.88 -17.78 -19.74
CA GLY A 172 48.92 -18.08 -21.17
C GLY A 172 49.37 -16.91 -22.05
N ILE A 173 50.27 -16.06 -21.54
CA ILE A 173 50.74 -14.84 -22.23
C ILE A 173 51.97 -15.19 -23.08
N GLY A 174 51.84 -15.08 -24.41
CA GLY A 174 52.91 -15.41 -25.37
C GLY A 174 53.30 -16.89 -25.45
N ALA A 175 52.65 -17.76 -24.66
CA ALA A 175 52.84 -19.21 -24.63
C ALA A 175 51.59 -19.89 -24.08
N ALA A 176 51.44 -21.20 -24.28
CA ALA A 176 50.34 -21.96 -23.69
C ALA A 176 50.39 -21.95 -22.15
N LYS A 177 49.20 -21.95 -21.52
CA LYS A 177 49.06 -22.04 -20.05
C LYS A 177 49.65 -23.37 -19.54
N ASP A 178 50.52 -23.28 -18.54
CA ASP A 178 51.20 -24.40 -17.92
C ASP A 178 51.47 -24.09 -16.44
N GLU A 179 50.59 -24.58 -15.57
CA GLU A 179 50.64 -24.28 -14.13
C GLU A 179 51.86 -24.90 -13.44
N VAL A 180 52.36 -26.04 -13.95
CA VAL A 180 53.54 -26.72 -13.40
C VAL A 180 54.81 -25.92 -13.72
N LYS A 181 54.96 -25.41 -14.95
CA LYS A 181 56.03 -24.47 -15.28
C LYS A 181 55.89 -23.15 -14.51
N ALA A 182 54.68 -22.64 -14.34
CA ALA A 182 54.43 -21.44 -13.52
C ALA A 182 54.96 -21.61 -12.10
N PHE A 183 54.55 -22.69 -11.42
CA PHE A 183 55.05 -23.05 -10.08
C PHE A 183 56.58 -23.19 -10.03
N GLN A 184 57.19 -23.89 -10.99
CA GLN A 184 58.65 -24.06 -11.04
C GLN A 184 59.42 -22.74 -11.21
N TRP A 185 58.90 -21.80 -12.00
CA TRP A 185 59.54 -20.49 -12.19
C TRP A 185 59.30 -19.54 -11.01
N TYR A 186 58.12 -19.57 -10.39
CA TYR A 186 57.87 -18.86 -9.12
C TYR A 186 58.74 -19.40 -7.98
N LEU A 187 58.97 -20.72 -7.91
CA LEU A 187 59.86 -21.34 -6.93
C LEU A 187 61.30 -20.82 -7.06
N LYS A 188 61.88 -20.89 -8.27
CA LYS A 188 63.21 -20.33 -8.57
C LYS A 188 63.29 -18.83 -8.23
N SER A 189 62.28 -18.06 -8.60
CA SER A 189 62.19 -16.63 -8.32
C SER A 189 62.19 -16.34 -6.81
N ALA A 190 61.39 -17.07 -6.05
CA ALA A 190 61.31 -16.96 -4.60
C ALA A 190 62.63 -17.36 -3.91
N GLU A 191 63.28 -18.43 -4.37
CA GLU A 191 64.61 -18.87 -3.92
C GLU A 191 65.69 -17.82 -4.23
N GLY A 192 65.61 -17.18 -5.40
CA GLY A 192 66.37 -15.97 -5.76
C GLY A 192 65.95 -14.69 -5.04
N GLY A 193 65.35 -14.80 -3.84
CA GLY A 193 64.99 -13.70 -2.95
C GLY A 193 63.86 -12.79 -3.42
N ASN A 194 63.16 -13.12 -4.52
CA ASN A 194 62.18 -12.20 -5.10
C ASN A 194 60.90 -12.15 -4.28
N ARG A 195 60.58 -10.98 -3.70
CA ARG A 195 59.35 -10.78 -2.93
C ARG A 195 58.06 -11.00 -3.74
N GLY A 196 58.08 -10.69 -5.04
CA GLY A 196 56.97 -11.01 -5.96
C GLY A 196 56.85 -12.52 -6.19
N GLY A 197 57.97 -13.19 -6.46
CA GLY A 197 58.03 -14.65 -6.56
C GLY A 197 57.55 -15.36 -5.28
N GLN A 198 57.90 -14.84 -4.08
CA GLN A 198 57.39 -15.35 -2.80
C GLN A 198 55.87 -15.18 -2.69
N ASN A 199 55.28 -14.05 -3.14
CA ASN A 199 53.82 -13.86 -3.16
C ASN A 199 53.14 -14.85 -4.12
N SER A 200 53.62 -14.94 -5.37
CA SER A 200 53.07 -15.85 -6.39
C SER A 200 53.17 -17.31 -5.96
N LEU A 201 54.28 -17.70 -5.32
CA LEU A 201 54.47 -19.04 -4.75
C LEU A 201 53.54 -19.31 -3.56
N GLY A 202 53.27 -18.30 -2.73
CA GLY A 202 52.25 -18.36 -1.68
C GLY A 202 50.87 -18.65 -2.25
N PHE A 203 50.47 -17.91 -3.28
CA PHE A 203 49.20 -18.10 -4.00
C PHE A 203 49.10 -19.49 -4.66
N CYS A 204 50.20 -20.01 -5.23
CA CYS A 204 50.25 -21.38 -5.74
C CYS A 204 50.00 -22.44 -4.66
N TYR A 205 50.63 -22.31 -3.49
CA TYR A 205 50.40 -23.24 -2.37
C TYR A 205 49.00 -23.09 -1.74
N GLU A 206 48.45 -21.88 -1.71
CA GLU A 206 47.09 -21.62 -1.21
C GLU A 206 46.02 -22.26 -2.08
N ASN A 207 46.21 -22.27 -3.41
CA ASN A 207 45.18 -22.69 -4.38
C ASN A 207 45.47 -24.04 -5.05
N GLY A 208 46.66 -24.65 -4.84
CA GLY A 208 47.07 -25.89 -5.51
C GLY A 208 47.43 -25.71 -6.98
N ILE A 209 47.94 -24.53 -7.37
CA ILE A 209 48.27 -24.22 -8.77
C ILE A 209 49.66 -24.78 -9.09
N GLY A 210 49.71 -25.83 -9.91
CA GLY A 210 50.95 -26.53 -10.27
C GLY A 210 51.59 -27.35 -9.14
N THR A 211 50.91 -27.49 -8.00
CA THR A 211 51.38 -28.14 -6.77
C THR A 211 50.19 -28.63 -5.94
N ILE A 212 50.42 -29.40 -4.87
CA ILE A 212 49.34 -29.70 -3.90
C ILE A 212 49.07 -28.49 -3.01
N LYS A 213 47.81 -28.31 -2.57
CA LYS A 213 47.45 -27.28 -1.59
C LYS A 213 48.22 -27.48 -0.28
N ASP A 214 48.84 -26.42 0.23
CA ASP A 214 49.68 -26.43 1.42
C ASP A 214 49.59 -25.07 2.15
N GLU A 215 48.69 -24.97 3.11
CA GLU A 215 48.36 -23.69 3.75
C GLU A 215 49.50 -23.16 4.63
N GLU A 216 50.29 -24.04 5.26
CA GLU A 216 51.46 -23.64 6.05
C GLU A 216 52.54 -23.04 5.13
N LYS A 217 52.85 -23.70 3.99
CA LYS A 217 53.77 -23.11 3.00
C LYS A 217 53.21 -21.82 2.41
N ALA A 218 51.91 -21.71 2.16
CA ALA A 218 51.30 -20.46 1.71
C ALA A 218 51.55 -19.32 2.69
N PHE A 219 51.21 -19.51 3.98
CA PHE A 219 51.46 -18.54 5.05
C PHE A 219 52.95 -18.14 5.16
N GLN A 220 53.86 -19.13 5.17
CA GLN A 220 55.30 -18.88 5.27
C GLN A 220 55.88 -18.11 4.08
N ARG A 221 55.26 -18.19 2.90
CA ARG A 221 55.67 -17.46 1.69
C ARG A 221 55.07 -16.06 1.62
N TYR A 222 53.79 -15.90 1.99
CA TYR A 222 53.18 -14.59 2.16
C TYR A 222 53.86 -13.77 3.27
N LEU A 223 54.22 -14.38 4.40
CA LEU A 223 54.94 -13.72 5.50
C LEU A 223 56.25 -13.09 5.03
N LYS A 224 57.12 -13.88 4.37
CA LYS A 224 58.41 -13.41 3.84
C LYS A 224 58.24 -12.33 2.76
N SER A 225 57.17 -12.42 1.97
CA SER A 225 56.83 -11.39 0.97
C SER A 225 56.38 -10.07 1.63
N ALA A 226 55.53 -10.15 2.65
CA ALA A 226 54.98 -9.03 3.39
C ALA A 226 56.04 -8.27 4.22
N GLU A 227 56.93 -9.01 4.89
CA GLU A 227 58.11 -8.49 5.60
C GLU A 227 59.11 -7.84 4.62
N GLY A 228 59.27 -8.41 3.42
CA GLY A 228 59.98 -7.80 2.29
C GLY A 228 59.27 -6.59 1.65
N GLY A 229 58.18 -6.10 2.24
CA GLY A 229 57.46 -4.91 1.79
C GLY A 229 56.76 -5.05 0.44
N ASN A 230 56.38 -6.27 0.02
CA ASN A 230 55.50 -6.44 -1.13
C ASN A 230 54.03 -6.28 -0.71
N ILE A 231 53.34 -5.34 -1.35
CA ILE A 231 51.98 -4.93 -0.99
C ILE A 231 50.94 -6.03 -1.23
N ASP A 232 51.13 -6.89 -2.22
CA ASP A 232 50.28 -8.05 -2.49
C ASP A 232 50.45 -9.12 -1.40
N GLY A 233 51.70 -9.42 -1.03
CA GLY A 233 52.03 -10.33 0.09
C GLY A 233 51.50 -9.83 1.43
N GLN A 234 51.46 -8.51 1.65
CA GLN A 234 50.79 -7.92 2.82
C GLN A 234 49.28 -8.16 2.81
N ASN A 235 48.62 -8.07 1.64
CA ASN A 235 47.21 -8.43 1.52
C ASN A 235 46.97 -9.93 1.71
N GLY A 236 47.82 -10.79 1.11
CA GLY A 236 47.76 -12.26 1.28
C GLY A 236 47.97 -12.69 2.73
N LEU A 237 48.94 -12.10 3.43
CA LEU A 237 49.16 -12.34 4.86
C LEU A 237 47.98 -11.85 5.72
N GLY A 238 47.39 -10.70 5.38
CA GLY A 238 46.16 -10.22 6.01
C GLY A 238 44.98 -11.18 5.80
N TYR A 239 44.88 -11.80 4.62
CA TYR A 239 43.90 -12.83 4.30
C TYR A 239 44.12 -14.12 5.10
N CYS A 240 45.37 -14.60 5.19
CA CYS A 240 45.73 -15.73 6.04
C CYS A 240 45.33 -15.51 7.50
N TYR A 241 45.63 -14.34 8.09
CA TYR A 241 45.22 -14.03 9.46
C TYR A 241 43.70 -13.88 9.62
N ARG A 242 42.99 -13.31 8.63
CA ARG A 242 41.52 -13.19 8.67
C ARG A 242 40.81 -14.54 8.67
N HIS A 243 41.35 -15.53 7.94
CA HIS A 243 40.68 -16.82 7.69
C HIS A 243 41.32 -18.01 8.43
N GLY A 244 42.50 -17.85 9.04
CA GLY A 244 43.22 -18.94 9.70
C GLY A 244 43.98 -19.88 8.75
N ILE A 245 44.33 -19.40 7.56
CA ILE A 245 45.02 -20.21 6.53
C ILE A 245 46.50 -20.34 6.93
N GLY A 246 46.91 -21.55 7.30
CA GLY A 246 48.29 -21.84 7.73
C GLY A 246 48.71 -21.18 9.05
N THR A 247 47.77 -20.59 9.80
CA THR A 247 48.03 -19.83 11.03
C THR A 247 46.77 -19.73 11.89
N THR A 248 46.88 -19.32 13.16
CA THR A 248 45.69 -19.05 13.98
C THR A 248 44.98 -17.79 13.50
N LYS A 249 43.64 -17.84 13.37
CA LYS A 249 42.84 -16.66 13.02
C LYS A 249 43.10 -15.50 13.99
N ASP A 250 43.38 -14.33 13.44
CA ASP A 250 43.76 -13.12 14.18
C ASP A 250 43.28 -11.88 13.41
N GLU A 251 42.15 -11.30 13.84
CA GLU A 251 41.53 -10.19 13.12
C GLU A 251 42.30 -8.87 13.28
N GLU A 252 43.00 -8.67 14.39
CA GLU A 252 43.82 -7.47 14.61
C GLU A 252 45.05 -7.49 13.70
N LYS A 253 45.78 -8.62 13.61
CA LYS A 253 46.87 -8.77 12.64
C LYS A 253 46.37 -8.65 11.21
N ALA A 254 45.19 -9.19 10.88
CA ALA A 254 44.59 -9.01 9.56
C ALA A 254 44.38 -7.52 9.24
N PHE A 255 43.75 -6.77 10.14
CA PHE A 255 43.53 -5.33 10.02
C PHE A 255 44.85 -4.55 9.81
N GLN A 256 45.88 -4.85 10.61
CA GLN A 256 47.20 -4.19 10.53
C GLN A 256 47.96 -4.51 9.22
N TRP A 257 47.81 -5.71 8.65
CA TRP A 257 48.44 -6.06 7.38
C TRP A 257 47.66 -5.54 6.16
N TYR A 258 46.33 -5.51 6.22
CA TYR A 258 45.52 -4.83 5.21
C TYR A 258 45.78 -3.31 5.19
N LEU A 259 45.98 -2.66 6.34
CA LEU A 259 46.36 -1.24 6.42
C LEU A 259 47.63 -0.96 5.61
N LYS A 260 48.73 -1.67 5.89
CA LYS A 260 50.01 -1.50 5.19
C LYS A 260 49.88 -1.71 3.68
N SER A 261 49.13 -2.73 3.27
CA SER A 261 48.84 -2.99 1.86
C SER A 261 48.02 -1.85 1.21
N ALA A 262 47.04 -1.32 1.93
CA ALA A 262 46.14 -0.26 1.48
C ALA A 262 46.84 1.11 1.35
N GLU A 263 47.72 1.45 2.30
CA GLU A 263 48.62 2.60 2.27
C GLU A 263 49.67 2.47 1.16
N GLY A 264 50.19 1.25 0.96
CA GLY A 264 51.03 0.90 -0.19
C GLY A 264 50.33 0.93 -1.56
N GLY A 265 49.05 1.34 -1.61
CA GLY A 265 48.31 1.55 -2.86
C GLY A 265 47.62 0.30 -3.43
N ASN A 266 47.67 -0.85 -2.76
CA ASN A 266 47.08 -2.08 -3.28
C ASN A 266 45.55 -2.02 -3.28
N SER A 267 44.91 -2.16 -4.44
CA SER A 267 43.46 -2.00 -4.54
C SER A 267 42.67 -3.14 -3.88
N ASN A 268 43.22 -4.36 -3.78
CA ASN A 268 42.64 -5.44 -2.95
C ASN A 268 42.80 -5.15 -1.46
N GLY A 269 43.99 -4.70 -1.03
CA GLY A 269 44.24 -4.27 0.33
C GLY A 269 43.29 -3.16 0.78
N GLN A 270 43.06 -2.16 -0.07
CA GLN A 270 42.10 -1.07 0.17
C GLN A 270 40.66 -1.58 0.27
N ASN A 271 40.25 -2.57 -0.55
CA ASN A 271 38.93 -3.19 -0.43
C ASN A 271 38.78 -3.94 0.90
N ASN A 272 39.75 -4.79 1.25
CA ASN A 272 39.73 -5.58 2.48
C ASN A 272 39.80 -4.71 3.74
N TYR A 273 40.53 -3.59 3.69
CA TYR A 273 40.60 -2.63 4.79
C TYR A 273 39.29 -1.83 4.95
N GLY A 274 38.63 -1.46 3.83
CA GLY A 274 37.26 -0.92 3.86
C GLY A 274 36.25 -1.92 4.44
N PHE A 275 36.37 -3.20 4.09
CA PHE A 275 35.55 -4.30 4.63
C PHE A 275 35.74 -4.47 6.14
N CYS A 276 36.98 -4.39 6.64
CA CYS A 276 37.23 -4.39 8.08
C CYS A 276 36.48 -3.27 8.81
N TYR A 277 36.49 -2.05 8.27
CA TYR A 277 35.73 -0.93 8.85
C TYR A 277 34.20 -1.10 8.72
N GLN A 278 33.68 -1.67 7.64
CA GLN A 278 32.23 -1.88 7.48
C GLN A 278 31.67 -2.89 8.50
N TYR A 279 32.45 -3.91 8.87
CA TYR A 279 32.00 -5.03 9.71
C TYR A 279 32.63 -5.09 11.11
N GLY A 280 33.60 -4.21 11.43
CA GLY A 280 34.28 -4.21 12.73
C GLY A 280 35.30 -5.33 12.92
N ILE A 281 35.92 -5.81 11.83
CA ILE A 281 36.88 -6.92 11.87
C ILE A 281 38.26 -6.38 12.26
N GLY A 282 38.71 -6.71 13.47
CA GLY A 282 39.95 -6.19 14.06
C GLY A 282 39.93 -4.70 14.39
N THR A 283 38.76 -4.06 14.39
CA THR A 283 38.61 -2.61 14.57
C THR A 283 37.18 -2.24 14.99
N ILE A 284 36.92 -0.98 15.34
CA ILE A 284 35.55 -0.50 15.58
C ILE A 284 34.87 -0.20 14.24
N LYS A 285 33.60 -0.59 14.08
CA LYS A 285 32.82 -0.32 12.86
C LYS A 285 32.77 1.18 12.55
N ASP A 286 33.09 1.54 11.31
CA ASP A 286 33.16 2.92 10.82
C ASP A 286 32.76 2.98 9.34
N GLU A 287 31.51 3.36 9.06
CA GLU A 287 30.98 3.31 7.69
C GLU A 287 31.57 4.40 6.77
N GLU A 288 31.95 5.56 7.33
CA GLU A 288 32.58 6.63 6.55
C GLU A 288 33.98 6.21 6.10
N LYS A 289 34.80 5.64 7.00
CA LYS A 289 36.11 5.09 6.62
C LYS A 289 35.97 3.94 5.63
N ALA A 290 34.96 3.06 5.79
CA ALA A 290 34.68 2.01 4.82
C ALA A 290 34.43 2.59 3.41
N PHE A 291 33.52 3.57 3.30
CA PHE A 291 33.23 4.28 2.05
C PHE A 291 34.49 4.91 1.43
N GLN A 292 35.32 5.61 2.23
CA GLN A 292 36.55 6.25 1.73
C GLN A 292 37.59 5.23 1.20
N TRP A 293 37.71 4.06 1.82
CA TRP A 293 38.63 3.02 1.35
C TRP A 293 38.09 2.23 0.16
N TYR A 294 36.79 1.95 0.10
CA TYR A 294 36.14 1.43 -1.11
C TYR A 294 36.26 2.42 -2.29
N LEU A 295 36.14 3.73 -2.05
CA LEU A 295 36.30 4.76 -3.08
C LEU A 295 37.72 4.80 -3.66
N LYS A 296 38.76 4.59 -2.84
CA LYS A 296 40.14 4.43 -3.31
C LYS A 296 40.30 3.14 -4.12
N SER A 297 39.84 2.01 -3.59
CA SER A 297 39.91 0.70 -4.23
C SER A 297 39.22 0.67 -5.60
N ALA A 298 38.02 1.25 -5.70
CA ALA A 298 37.22 1.31 -6.92
C ALA A 298 37.86 2.19 -8.00
N LYS A 299 38.49 3.31 -7.60
CA LYS A 299 39.33 4.14 -8.49
C LYS A 299 40.60 3.42 -8.93
N GLY A 300 41.16 2.56 -8.07
CA GLY A 300 42.23 1.61 -8.39
C GLY A 300 41.79 0.38 -9.20
N GLY A 301 40.66 0.44 -9.89
CA GLY A 301 40.17 -0.59 -10.82
C GLY A 301 39.66 -1.88 -10.17
N ASN A 302 39.55 -1.97 -8.85
CA ASN A 302 39.14 -3.20 -8.18
C ASN A 302 37.64 -3.48 -8.37
N SER A 303 37.26 -4.55 -9.06
CA SER A 303 35.85 -4.85 -9.33
C SER A 303 35.05 -5.22 -8.06
N GLY A 304 35.71 -5.75 -7.02
CA GLY A 304 35.11 -5.93 -5.69
C GLY A 304 34.92 -4.62 -4.93
N GLY A 305 35.90 -3.72 -4.99
CA GLY A 305 35.79 -2.36 -4.45
C GLY A 305 34.71 -1.53 -5.15
N GLN A 306 34.53 -1.71 -6.46
CA GLN A 306 33.47 -1.08 -7.24
C GLN A 306 32.08 -1.60 -6.84
N TYR A 307 31.91 -2.91 -6.68
CA TYR A 307 30.69 -3.51 -6.12
C TYR A 307 30.36 -2.95 -4.73
N ASN A 308 31.34 -2.94 -3.81
CA ASN A 308 31.15 -2.45 -2.45
C ASN A 308 30.80 -0.95 -2.42
N LEU A 309 31.42 -0.14 -3.28
CA LEU A 309 31.09 1.28 -3.43
C LEU A 309 29.69 1.49 -4.03
N GLY A 310 29.27 0.66 -5.00
CA GLY A 310 27.90 0.64 -5.50
C GLY A 310 26.88 0.31 -4.41
N CYS A 311 27.18 -0.69 -3.58
CA CYS A 311 26.40 -1.03 -2.38
C CYS A 311 26.35 0.10 -1.34
N CYS A 312 27.44 0.87 -1.17
CA CYS A 312 27.43 2.07 -0.32
C CYS A 312 26.45 3.13 -0.83
N TYR A 313 26.50 3.47 -2.12
CA TYR A 313 25.58 4.44 -2.71
C TYR A 313 24.12 3.95 -2.74
N GLN A 314 23.88 2.65 -2.96
CA GLN A 314 22.54 2.06 -2.95
C GLN A 314 21.90 2.10 -1.55
N ASN A 315 22.68 1.82 -0.50
CA ASN A 315 22.16 1.65 0.86
C ASN A 315 22.36 2.87 1.77
N GLY A 316 23.22 3.82 1.41
CA GLY A 316 23.58 4.97 2.23
C GLY A 316 24.64 4.67 3.31
N ILE A 317 25.52 3.69 3.05
CA ILE A 317 26.55 3.25 4.00
C ILE A 317 27.75 4.20 3.87
N GLY A 318 27.96 5.04 4.90
CA GLY A 318 29.02 6.06 4.91
C GLY A 318 28.84 7.20 3.92
N THR A 319 27.68 7.31 3.27
CA THR A 319 27.38 8.30 2.22
C THR A 319 25.87 8.49 2.06
N THR A 320 25.43 9.51 1.30
CA THR A 320 24.01 9.69 0.96
C THR A 320 23.58 8.69 -0.11
N LYS A 321 22.34 8.18 -0.02
CA LYS A 321 21.77 7.30 -1.06
C LYS A 321 21.75 7.97 -2.43
N ASP A 322 22.19 7.23 -3.45
CA ASP A 322 22.35 7.71 -4.82
C ASP A 322 22.27 6.53 -5.81
N GLU A 323 21.10 6.33 -6.42
CA GLU A 323 20.87 5.15 -7.27
C GLU A 323 21.62 5.21 -8.60
N GLU A 324 21.83 6.41 -9.16
CA GLU A 324 22.58 6.59 -10.41
C GLU A 324 24.06 6.26 -10.19
N LYS A 325 24.68 6.75 -9.12
CA LYS A 325 26.05 6.35 -8.75
C LYS A 325 26.14 4.87 -8.41
N ALA A 326 25.14 4.29 -7.75
CA ALA A 326 25.10 2.85 -7.51
C ALA A 326 25.11 2.04 -8.82
N PHE A 327 24.24 2.37 -9.78
CA PHE A 327 24.21 1.76 -11.11
C PHE A 327 25.56 1.90 -11.84
N GLN A 328 26.15 3.11 -11.85
CA GLN A 328 27.43 3.37 -12.53
C GLN A 328 28.63 2.61 -11.93
N TRP A 329 28.60 2.27 -10.63
CA TRP A 329 29.65 1.47 -9.99
C TRP A 329 29.38 -0.04 -10.09
N HIS A 330 28.12 -0.48 -10.02
CA HIS A 330 27.74 -1.88 -10.32
C HIS A 330 28.03 -2.24 -11.78
N LEU A 331 27.85 -1.31 -12.72
CA LEU A 331 28.21 -1.48 -14.13
C LEU A 331 29.70 -1.77 -14.31
N LYS A 332 30.58 -0.90 -13.79
CA LYS A 332 32.03 -1.09 -13.86
C LYS A 332 32.48 -2.38 -13.19
N SER A 333 31.85 -2.73 -12.06
CA SER A 333 32.10 -3.99 -11.35
C SER A 333 31.72 -5.21 -12.20
N ALA A 334 30.57 -5.17 -12.88
CA ALA A 334 30.09 -6.24 -13.76
C ALA A 334 30.95 -6.40 -15.03
N GLU A 335 31.36 -5.28 -15.63
CA GLU A 335 32.32 -5.23 -16.75
C GLU A 335 33.72 -5.74 -16.32
N GLY A 336 34.11 -5.46 -15.08
CA GLY A 336 35.30 -5.99 -14.41
C GLY A 336 35.16 -7.43 -13.87
N GLY A 337 34.21 -8.22 -14.41
CA GLY A 337 34.07 -9.66 -14.12
C GLY A 337 33.72 -10.01 -12.68
N ASN A 338 32.99 -9.14 -11.96
CA ASN A 338 32.53 -9.45 -10.62
C ASN A 338 31.09 -10.01 -10.64
N SER A 339 30.93 -11.29 -10.32
CA SER A 339 29.61 -11.95 -10.36
C SER A 339 28.56 -11.30 -9.44
N ASN A 340 28.93 -10.66 -8.32
CA ASN A 340 27.98 -9.90 -7.48
C ASN A 340 27.62 -8.54 -8.11
N GLY A 341 28.58 -7.87 -8.76
CA GLY A 341 28.32 -6.69 -9.58
C GLY A 341 27.35 -6.99 -10.73
N GLN A 342 27.55 -8.11 -11.42
CA GLN A 342 26.65 -8.60 -12.47
C GLN A 342 25.24 -8.89 -11.93
N ASN A 343 25.11 -9.57 -10.79
CA ASN A 343 23.82 -9.78 -10.12
C ASN A 343 23.11 -8.46 -9.82
N ASN A 344 23.81 -7.50 -9.22
CA ASN A 344 23.22 -6.22 -8.84
C ASN A 344 22.88 -5.34 -10.06
N LEU A 345 23.65 -5.43 -11.14
CA LEU A 345 23.32 -4.78 -12.41
C LEU A 345 22.08 -5.40 -13.06
N GLY A 346 21.91 -6.73 -12.96
CA GLY A 346 20.68 -7.43 -13.34
C GLY A 346 19.47 -6.93 -12.55
N TYR A 347 19.62 -6.82 -11.22
CA TYR A 347 18.61 -6.25 -10.32
C TYR A 347 18.27 -4.79 -10.64
N CYS A 348 19.27 -3.93 -10.90
CA CYS A 348 19.05 -2.55 -11.32
C CYS A 348 18.22 -2.46 -12.61
N HIS A 349 18.52 -3.30 -13.62
CA HIS A 349 17.74 -3.35 -14.85
C HIS A 349 16.34 -3.97 -14.67
N GLN A 350 16.16 -4.92 -13.74
CA GLN A 350 14.85 -5.52 -13.46
C GLN A 350 13.87 -4.51 -12.83
N TYR A 351 14.35 -3.63 -11.96
CA TYR A 351 13.51 -2.72 -11.17
C TYR A 351 13.60 -1.24 -11.59
N GLY A 352 14.54 -0.87 -12.45
CA GLY A 352 14.74 0.52 -12.90
C GLY A 352 15.50 1.39 -11.89
N ILE A 353 16.41 0.79 -11.12
CA ILE A 353 17.18 1.48 -10.06
C ILE A 353 18.39 2.16 -10.70
N GLY A 354 18.41 3.49 -10.70
CA GLY A 354 19.45 4.31 -11.33
C GLY A 354 19.52 4.19 -12.87
N THR A 355 18.53 3.55 -13.51
CA THR A 355 18.52 3.24 -14.95
C THR A 355 17.10 2.97 -15.44
N ALA A 356 16.88 2.92 -16.76
CA ALA A 356 15.60 2.49 -17.30
C ALA A 356 15.40 0.98 -17.10
N LYS A 357 14.17 0.56 -16.73
CA LYS A 357 13.82 -0.86 -16.61
C LYS A 357 13.99 -1.57 -17.97
N ASP A 358 14.77 -2.65 -17.98
CA ASP A 358 15.11 -3.45 -19.15
C ASP A 358 15.22 -4.93 -18.76
N GLU A 359 14.14 -5.68 -18.94
CA GLU A 359 14.07 -7.08 -18.52
C GLU A 359 15.03 -7.99 -19.30
N VAL A 360 15.35 -7.65 -20.55
CA VAL A 360 16.28 -8.43 -21.39
C VAL A 360 17.71 -8.26 -20.90
N LYS A 361 18.13 -7.04 -20.56
CA LYS A 361 19.42 -6.82 -19.88
C LYS A 361 19.46 -7.45 -18.49
N ALA A 362 18.36 -7.42 -17.74
CA ALA A 362 18.28 -8.08 -16.43
C ALA A 362 18.58 -9.59 -16.56
N PHE A 363 17.90 -10.29 -17.46
CA PHE A 363 18.16 -11.69 -17.77
C PHE A 363 19.62 -11.95 -18.19
N GLN A 364 20.17 -11.13 -19.09
CA GLN A 364 21.55 -11.28 -19.57
C GLN A 364 22.61 -11.13 -18.47
N TRP A 365 22.40 -10.23 -17.50
CA TRP A 365 23.35 -10.03 -16.39
C TRP A 365 23.19 -11.06 -15.27
N TYR A 366 21.96 -11.49 -14.96
CA TYR A 366 21.75 -12.65 -14.08
C TYR A 366 22.32 -13.93 -14.68
N LEU A 367 22.24 -14.13 -16.00
CA LEU A 367 22.81 -15.30 -16.67
C LEU A 367 24.32 -15.40 -16.48
N LYS A 368 25.08 -14.33 -16.81
CA LYS A 368 26.54 -14.28 -16.58
C LYS A 368 26.89 -14.55 -15.11
N SER A 369 26.18 -13.89 -14.19
CA SER A 369 26.39 -14.05 -12.74
C SER A 369 26.17 -15.51 -12.30
N ALA A 370 25.12 -16.16 -12.82
CA ALA A 370 24.79 -17.54 -12.51
C ALA A 370 25.79 -18.55 -13.11
N GLU A 371 26.32 -18.27 -14.32
CA GLU A 371 27.36 -19.05 -15.01
C GLU A 371 28.73 -18.92 -14.32
N GLU A 372 29.04 -17.75 -13.75
CA GLU A 372 30.17 -17.52 -12.83
C GLU A 372 29.96 -18.15 -11.43
N GLY A 373 28.87 -18.90 -11.22
CA GLY A 373 28.62 -19.64 -9.98
C GLY A 373 28.05 -18.80 -8.84
N ASN A 374 27.51 -17.60 -9.10
CA ASN A 374 26.92 -16.77 -8.06
C ASN A 374 25.53 -17.29 -7.64
N ASN A 375 25.41 -17.77 -6.41
CA ASN A 375 24.18 -18.38 -5.94
C ASN A 375 22.99 -17.39 -5.89
N THR A 376 23.23 -16.09 -5.70
CA THR A 376 22.20 -15.04 -5.81
C THR A 376 21.81 -14.78 -7.27
N GLY A 377 22.79 -14.72 -8.17
CA GLY A 377 22.54 -14.65 -9.63
C GLY A 377 21.75 -15.85 -10.15
N GLN A 378 22.02 -17.06 -9.64
CA GLN A 378 21.24 -18.27 -9.93
C GLN A 378 19.79 -18.18 -9.45
N ASN A 379 19.53 -17.60 -8.27
CA ASN A 379 18.17 -17.33 -7.81
C ASN A 379 17.45 -16.30 -8.70
N GLY A 380 18.15 -15.23 -9.09
CA GLY A 380 17.63 -14.22 -10.03
C GLY A 380 17.30 -14.80 -11.41
N LEU A 381 18.17 -15.66 -11.94
CA LEU A 381 17.96 -16.38 -13.20
C LEU A 381 16.79 -17.37 -13.12
N GLY A 382 16.68 -18.13 -12.02
CA GLY A 382 15.53 -18.99 -11.74
C GLY A 382 14.22 -18.21 -11.67
N TYR A 383 14.24 -17.02 -11.06
CA TYR A 383 13.10 -16.09 -11.04
C TYR A 383 12.73 -15.57 -12.43
N CYS A 384 13.73 -15.23 -13.27
CA CYS A 384 13.49 -14.83 -14.65
C CYS A 384 12.81 -15.94 -15.46
N TYR A 385 13.29 -17.19 -15.36
CA TYR A 385 12.67 -18.34 -16.02
C TYR A 385 11.26 -18.65 -15.47
N ARG A 386 11.02 -18.53 -14.16
CA ARG A 386 9.70 -18.77 -13.54
C ARG A 386 8.64 -17.76 -13.99
N HIS A 387 9.02 -16.50 -14.18
CA HIS A 387 8.09 -15.40 -14.45
C HIS A 387 8.09 -14.90 -15.90
N GLY A 388 9.04 -15.34 -16.73
CA GLY A 388 9.17 -14.89 -18.12
C GLY A 388 9.80 -13.50 -18.28
N ILE A 389 10.68 -13.12 -17.36
CA ILE A 389 11.31 -11.78 -17.33
C ILE A 389 12.52 -11.80 -18.27
N GLY A 390 12.43 -11.08 -19.38
CA GLY A 390 13.49 -11.01 -20.41
C GLY A 390 13.71 -12.29 -21.24
N ILE A 391 12.98 -13.36 -20.92
CA ILE A 391 13.10 -14.69 -21.54
C ILE A 391 11.73 -15.37 -21.58
N THR A 392 11.53 -16.38 -22.44
CA THR A 392 10.33 -17.22 -22.39
C THR A 392 10.25 -17.98 -21.07
N LYS A 393 9.07 -18.01 -20.43
CA LYS A 393 8.83 -18.75 -19.19
C LYS A 393 9.16 -20.24 -19.36
N ASP A 394 9.89 -20.80 -18.40
CA ASP A 394 10.36 -22.19 -18.38
C ASP A 394 10.47 -22.67 -16.92
N GLU A 395 9.52 -23.48 -16.47
CA GLU A 395 9.45 -23.89 -15.06
C GLU A 395 10.49 -24.96 -14.69
N GLU A 396 10.91 -25.80 -15.65
CA GLU A 396 11.94 -26.81 -15.43
C GLU A 396 13.31 -26.13 -15.25
N LYS A 397 13.67 -25.17 -16.13
CA LYS A 397 14.88 -24.37 -15.93
C LYS A 397 14.82 -23.54 -14.65
N ALA A 398 13.65 -23.01 -14.28
CA ALA A 398 13.50 -22.30 -13.00
C ALA A 398 13.84 -23.21 -11.81
N PHE A 399 13.28 -24.42 -11.76
CA PHE A 399 13.59 -25.43 -10.74
C PHE A 399 15.09 -25.76 -10.71
N GLN A 400 15.72 -26.02 -11.86
CA GLN A 400 17.15 -26.36 -11.95
C GLN A 400 18.07 -25.23 -11.45
N TRP A 401 17.72 -23.96 -11.68
CA TRP A 401 18.52 -22.82 -11.18
C TRP A 401 18.25 -22.50 -9.71
N TYR A 402 17.03 -22.67 -9.22
CA TYR A 402 16.75 -22.60 -7.78
C TYR A 402 17.43 -23.74 -7.01
N LEU A 403 17.52 -24.94 -7.59
CA LEU A 403 18.23 -26.07 -6.98
C LEU A 403 19.70 -25.75 -6.74
N LYS A 404 20.44 -25.35 -7.78
CA LYS A 404 21.86 -24.94 -7.66
C LYS A 404 22.04 -23.82 -6.63
N SER A 405 21.16 -22.83 -6.66
CA SER A 405 21.17 -21.70 -5.73
C SER A 405 20.99 -22.13 -4.26
N ALA A 406 20.04 -23.04 -4.01
CA ALA A 406 19.75 -23.59 -2.69
C ALA A 406 20.87 -24.53 -2.17
N GLU A 407 21.44 -25.35 -3.05
CA GLU A 407 22.60 -26.21 -2.76
C GLU A 407 23.85 -25.38 -2.48
N GLY A 408 24.00 -24.24 -3.15
CA GLY A 408 25.01 -23.21 -2.86
C GLY A 408 24.73 -22.38 -1.59
N GLY A 409 23.69 -22.70 -0.80
CA GLY A 409 23.40 -22.04 0.47
C GLY A 409 22.76 -20.65 0.35
N ASN A 410 22.17 -20.29 -0.80
CA ASN A 410 21.38 -19.06 -0.89
C ASN A 410 19.98 -19.30 -0.31
N SER A 411 19.68 -18.67 0.84
CA SER A 411 18.43 -18.85 1.58
C SER A 411 17.16 -18.44 0.80
N ASN A 412 17.26 -17.48 -0.13
CA ASN A 412 16.17 -17.13 -1.05
C ASN A 412 15.94 -18.22 -2.10
N GLY A 413 17.02 -18.80 -2.64
CA GLY A 413 16.99 -19.99 -3.48
C GLY A 413 16.34 -21.18 -2.77
N GLN A 414 16.68 -21.42 -1.51
CA GLN A 414 16.06 -22.46 -0.67
C GLN A 414 14.55 -22.22 -0.50
N ASN A 415 14.09 -21.01 -0.16
CA ASN A 415 12.65 -20.71 -0.06
C ASN A 415 11.94 -20.87 -1.42
N ASN A 416 12.55 -20.43 -2.53
CA ASN A 416 11.97 -20.62 -3.86
C ASN A 416 11.92 -22.10 -4.28
N LEU A 417 12.92 -22.92 -3.90
CA LEU A 417 12.92 -24.36 -4.14
C LEU A 417 11.85 -25.07 -3.28
N GLY A 418 11.69 -24.67 -2.02
CA GLY A 418 10.59 -25.13 -1.16
C GLY A 418 9.22 -24.82 -1.76
N TYR A 419 9.05 -23.62 -2.31
CA TYR A 419 7.85 -23.22 -3.06
C TYR A 419 7.64 -24.06 -4.33
N CYS A 420 8.70 -24.38 -5.08
CA CYS A 420 8.60 -25.24 -6.25
C CYS A 420 8.12 -26.66 -5.89
N HIS A 421 8.62 -27.22 -4.79
CA HIS A 421 8.14 -28.50 -4.25
C HIS A 421 6.69 -28.43 -3.72
N GLN A 422 6.30 -27.35 -3.02
CA GLN A 422 4.94 -27.20 -2.47
C GLN A 422 3.87 -27.12 -3.57
N TYR A 423 4.20 -26.54 -4.73
CA TYR A 423 3.24 -26.26 -5.80
C TYR A 423 3.47 -27.07 -7.09
N GLY A 424 4.51 -27.88 -7.18
CA GLY A 424 4.83 -28.71 -8.35
C GLY A 424 5.35 -27.91 -9.55
N ILE A 425 6.17 -26.87 -9.32
CA ILE A 425 6.70 -26.00 -10.36
C ILE A 425 8.03 -26.56 -10.87
N GLY A 426 8.04 -27.06 -12.11
CA GLY A 426 9.22 -27.73 -12.70
C GLY A 426 9.61 -29.06 -12.04
N THR A 427 8.77 -29.57 -11.13
CA THR A 427 9.01 -30.78 -10.33
C THR A 427 7.69 -31.39 -9.87
N ALA A 428 7.70 -32.60 -9.31
CA ALA A 428 6.52 -33.18 -8.67
C ALA A 428 6.23 -32.47 -7.33
N ASN A 429 4.94 -32.41 -6.95
CA ASN A 429 4.54 -31.90 -5.65
C ASN A 429 5.10 -32.79 -4.53
N ASP A 430 5.74 -32.17 -3.53
CA ASP A 430 6.42 -32.85 -2.44
C ASP A 430 6.44 -31.95 -1.19
N GLU A 431 5.39 -32.03 -0.35
CA GLU A 431 5.27 -31.17 0.82
C GLU A 431 6.39 -31.41 1.86
N GLU A 432 6.92 -32.63 1.97
CA GLU A 432 8.01 -32.94 2.91
C GLU A 432 9.31 -32.23 2.48
N LYS A 433 9.69 -32.31 1.20
CA LYS A 433 10.81 -31.52 0.68
C LYS A 433 10.55 -30.02 0.77
N ALA A 434 9.31 -29.57 0.56
CA ALA A 434 8.96 -28.17 0.73
C ALA A 434 9.25 -27.69 2.16
N PHE A 435 8.76 -28.42 3.18
CA PHE A 435 9.02 -28.14 4.58
C PHE A 435 10.53 -28.12 4.91
N GLN A 436 11.30 -29.11 4.42
CA GLN A 436 12.74 -29.20 4.66
C GLN A 436 13.53 -28.01 4.07
N TRP A 437 13.14 -27.51 2.88
CA TRP A 437 13.80 -26.35 2.27
C TRP A 437 13.36 -25.01 2.89
N TYR A 438 12.08 -24.87 3.28
CA TYR A 438 11.63 -23.72 4.06
C TYR A 438 12.27 -23.66 5.46
N LEU A 439 12.52 -24.83 6.08
CA LEU A 439 13.19 -24.91 7.38
C LEU A 439 14.62 -24.35 7.31
N LYS A 440 15.45 -24.85 6.37
CA LYS A 440 16.81 -24.33 6.13
C LYS A 440 16.79 -22.82 5.88
N SER A 441 15.89 -22.36 5.01
CA SER A 441 15.78 -20.94 4.66
C SER A 441 15.46 -20.06 5.87
N ALA A 442 14.58 -20.53 6.76
CA ALA A 442 14.22 -19.84 7.99
C ALA A 442 15.33 -19.84 9.04
N GLU A 443 16.13 -20.91 9.11
CA GLU A 443 17.29 -21.08 9.99
C GLU A 443 18.51 -20.26 9.52
N ASP A 444 18.74 -20.19 8.20
CA ASP A 444 19.68 -19.25 7.54
C ASP A 444 19.21 -17.78 7.61
N GLY A 445 18.05 -17.52 8.24
CA GLY A 445 17.59 -16.19 8.62
C GLY A 445 16.70 -15.46 7.62
N ASP A 446 16.26 -16.10 6.53
CA ASP A 446 15.42 -15.44 5.52
C ASP A 446 14.02 -15.13 6.03
N ILE A 447 13.60 -13.87 5.91
CA ILE A 447 12.31 -13.38 6.42
C ILE A 447 11.11 -13.98 5.68
N THR A 448 11.28 -14.40 4.43
CA THR A 448 10.26 -15.11 3.64
C THR A 448 10.23 -16.59 3.99
N GLY A 449 11.40 -17.24 4.13
CA GLY A 449 11.53 -18.60 4.64
C GLY A 449 10.87 -18.76 6.01
N GLN A 450 11.07 -17.81 6.92
CA GLN A 450 10.40 -17.76 8.24
C GLN A 450 8.87 -17.63 8.12
N TYR A 451 8.37 -16.82 7.18
CA TYR A 451 6.94 -16.76 6.87
C TYR A 451 6.41 -18.10 6.34
N SER A 452 7.11 -18.70 5.38
CA SER A 452 6.75 -19.97 4.74
C SER A 452 6.73 -21.12 5.73
N LEU A 453 7.73 -21.20 6.62
CA LEU A 453 7.80 -22.19 7.70
C LEU A 453 6.67 -21.99 8.73
N GLY A 454 6.39 -20.74 9.12
CA GLY A 454 5.23 -20.42 9.96
C GLY A 454 3.90 -20.83 9.30
N TYR A 455 3.78 -20.67 7.98
CA TYR A 455 2.65 -21.17 7.20
C TYR A 455 2.59 -22.70 7.12
N CYS A 456 3.72 -23.40 7.04
CA CYS A 456 3.73 -24.86 7.08
C CYS A 456 3.22 -25.39 8.42
N TYR A 457 3.77 -24.88 9.55
CA TYR A 457 3.29 -25.26 10.89
C TYR A 457 1.83 -24.88 11.14
N LYS A 458 1.34 -23.75 10.63
CA LYS A 458 -0.05 -23.32 10.81
C LYS A 458 -1.05 -24.29 10.14
N ASN A 459 -0.71 -24.83 8.98
CA ASN A 459 -1.65 -25.61 8.15
C ASN A 459 -1.36 -27.12 8.14
N GLY A 460 -0.17 -27.56 8.59
CA GLY A 460 0.25 -28.97 8.57
C GLY A 460 0.88 -29.42 7.24
N ILE A 461 1.53 -28.51 6.51
CA ILE A 461 2.17 -28.80 5.21
C ILE A 461 3.53 -29.44 5.46
N GLY A 462 3.70 -30.69 5.03
CA GLY A 462 4.94 -31.47 5.22
C GLY A 462 5.33 -31.71 6.69
N THR A 463 4.45 -31.40 7.65
CA THR A 463 4.72 -31.45 9.09
C THR A 463 3.42 -31.52 9.89
N THR A 464 3.47 -31.89 11.17
CA THR A 464 2.28 -31.83 12.04
C THR A 464 1.91 -30.40 12.37
N LYS A 465 0.62 -30.06 12.31
CA LYS A 465 0.12 -28.72 12.66
C LYS A 465 0.54 -28.33 14.09
N ASP A 466 1.15 -27.14 14.22
CA ASP A 466 1.68 -26.60 15.47
C ASP A 466 1.46 -25.08 15.49
N GLU A 467 0.47 -24.62 16.26
CA GLU A 467 0.12 -23.20 16.29
C GLU A 467 1.13 -22.34 17.07
N GLU A 468 1.83 -22.91 18.05
CA GLU A 468 2.85 -22.19 18.83
C GLU A 468 4.10 -21.95 17.96
N LYS A 469 4.61 -22.98 17.27
CA LYS A 469 5.71 -22.79 16.30
C LYS A 469 5.30 -21.86 15.16
N ALA A 470 4.06 -21.94 14.66
CA ALA A 470 3.55 -21.00 13.66
C ALA A 470 3.61 -19.55 14.16
N PHE A 471 3.17 -19.29 15.40
CA PHE A 471 3.27 -17.96 16.02
C PHE A 471 4.73 -17.49 16.16
N GLN A 472 5.64 -18.35 16.64
CA GLN A 472 7.06 -17.99 16.82
C GLN A 472 7.76 -17.65 15.49
N TRP A 473 7.47 -18.38 14.41
CA TRP A 473 8.07 -18.11 13.10
C TRP A 473 7.43 -16.90 12.40
N TYR A 474 6.12 -16.68 12.54
CA TYR A 474 5.49 -15.43 12.11
C TYR A 474 6.00 -14.22 12.90
N LEU A 475 6.35 -14.37 14.18
CA LEU A 475 6.93 -13.29 15.00
C LEU A 475 8.29 -12.85 14.43
N LYS A 476 9.23 -13.78 14.25
CA LYS A 476 10.55 -13.49 13.64
C LYS A 476 10.42 -12.82 12.27
N SER A 477 9.58 -13.37 11.39
CA SER A 477 9.32 -12.84 10.05
C SER A 477 8.73 -11.41 10.09
N ALA A 478 7.79 -11.16 11.00
CA ALA A 478 7.17 -9.85 11.17
C ALA A 478 8.12 -8.79 11.75
N GLU A 479 9.01 -9.19 12.68
CA GLU A 479 10.08 -8.35 13.24
C GLU A 479 11.18 -8.07 12.21
N GLY A 480 11.50 -9.04 11.35
CA GLY A 480 12.34 -8.88 10.16
C GLY A 480 11.71 -8.03 9.05
N GLY A 481 10.46 -7.60 9.20
CA GLY A 481 9.80 -6.63 8.32
C GLY A 481 8.87 -7.22 7.24
N GLU A 482 8.76 -8.55 7.12
CA GLU A 482 7.96 -9.15 6.05
C GLU A 482 6.46 -8.89 6.25
N SER A 483 5.86 -8.21 5.27
CA SER A 483 4.50 -7.66 5.36
C SER A 483 3.42 -8.74 5.55
N SER A 484 3.63 -9.92 4.99
CA SER A 484 2.75 -11.10 5.10
C SER A 484 2.92 -11.80 6.45
N GLY A 485 4.13 -11.80 7.00
CA GLY A 485 4.43 -12.21 8.38
C GLY A 485 3.70 -11.32 9.37
N GLN A 486 3.80 -9.99 9.22
CA GLN A 486 3.08 -9.01 10.02
C GLN A 486 1.55 -9.20 9.94
N CYS A 487 0.99 -9.47 8.76
CA CYS A 487 -0.43 -9.73 8.60
C CYS A 487 -0.89 -11.02 9.31
N ASN A 488 -0.09 -12.10 9.27
CA ASN A 488 -0.44 -13.35 9.93
C ASN A 488 -0.20 -13.29 11.45
N LEU A 489 0.82 -12.57 11.93
CA LEU A 489 1.01 -12.28 13.35
C LEU A 489 -0.15 -11.45 13.93
N GLY A 490 -0.64 -10.46 13.16
CA GLY A 490 -1.87 -9.73 13.50
C GLY A 490 -3.08 -10.67 13.67
N ARG A 491 -3.25 -11.62 12.73
CA ARG A 491 -4.29 -12.67 12.82
C ARG A 491 -4.10 -13.62 14.01
N CYS A 492 -2.87 -13.94 14.39
CA CYS A 492 -2.60 -14.72 15.60
C CYS A 492 -3.11 -14.00 16.85
N TYR A 493 -2.76 -12.72 17.01
CA TYR A 493 -3.27 -11.91 18.13
C TYR A 493 -4.78 -11.66 18.07
N LEU A 494 -5.41 -11.60 16.89
CA LEU A 494 -6.86 -11.39 16.78
C LEU A 494 -7.69 -12.62 17.18
N ASN A 495 -7.16 -13.82 16.92
CA ASN A 495 -7.89 -15.09 17.07
C ASN A 495 -7.38 -15.98 18.23
N GLY A 496 -6.19 -15.70 18.78
CA GLY A 496 -5.56 -16.53 19.81
C GLY A 496 -4.79 -17.75 19.27
N ILE A 497 -4.32 -17.69 18.01
CA ILE A 497 -3.58 -18.79 17.37
C ILE A 497 -2.14 -18.77 17.89
N GLY A 498 -1.76 -19.78 18.69
CA GLY A 498 -0.42 -19.89 19.30
C GLY A 498 -0.08 -18.82 20.33
N THR A 499 -1.05 -17.99 20.75
CA THR A 499 -0.82 -16.84 21.64
C THR A 499 -2.13 -16.40 22.30
N THR A 500 -2.08 -15.54 23.31
CA THR A 500 -3.31 -14.98 23.90
C THR A 500 -3.92 -13.89 23.03
N LYS A 501 -5.26 -13.85 22.92
CA LYS A 501 -5.97 -12.85 22.13
C LYS A 501 -5.70 -11.43 22.67
N GLY A 502 -5.45 -10.48 21.76
CA GLY A 502 -5.11 -9.10 22.10
C GLY A 502 -5.30 -8.12 20.93
N ASP A 503 -6.54 -7.67 20.74
CA ASP A 503 -6.96 -6.84 19.59
C ASP A 503 -6.08 -5.60 19.35
N LYS A 504 -5.58 -4.95 20.41
CA LYS A 504 -4.65 -3.81 20.27
C LYS A 504 -3.32 -4.19 19.61
N LYS A 505 -2.76 -5.36 19.94
CA LYS A 505 -1.55 -5.89 19.27
C LYS A 505 -1.86 -6.35 17.85
N ALA A 506 -3.02 -6.96 17.64
CA ALA A 506 -3.48 -7.34 16.30
C ALA A 506 -3.56 -6.12 15.38
N PHE A 507 -4.21 -5.04 15.82
CA PHE A 507 -4.31 -3.78 15.09
C PHE A 507 -2.93 -3.17 14.78
N GLN A 508 -2.00 -3.14 15.74
CA GLN A 508 -0.64 -2.62 15.53
C GLN A 508 0.13 -3.38 14.44
N TRP A 509 0.06 -4.71 14.41
CA TRP A 509 0.74 -5.51 13.38
C TRP A 509 0.04 -5.46 12.02
N HIS A 510 -1.29 -5.38 11.99
CA HIS A 510 -2.04 -5.11 10.77
C HIS A 510 -1.75 -3.72 10.19
N LEU A 511 -1.55 -2.70 11.05
CA LEU A 511 -1.19 -1.35 10.62
C LEU A 511 0.19 -1.31 9.95
N LYS A 512 1.22 -1.88 10.59
CA LYS A 512 2.55 -2.03 9.96
C LYS A 512 2.46 -2.72 8.58
N SER A 513 1.74 -3.84 8.52
CA SER A 513 1.54 -4.60 7.28
C SER A 513 0.87 -3.75 6.19
N ALA A 514 -0.15 -2.96 6.56
CA ALA A 514 -0.86 -2.07 5.64
C ALA A 514 0.00 -0.89 5.13
N GLU A 515 0.83 -0.34 6.02
CA GLU A 515 1.80 0.72 5.73
C GLU A 515 2.95 0.22 4.84
N SER A 516 3.38 -1.04 5.02
CA SER A 516 4.26 -1.79 4.11
C SER A 516 3.58 -2.23 2.79
N GLY A 517 2.41 -1.69 2.46
CA GLY A 517 1.72 -1.93 1.18
C GLY A 517 0.93 -3.24 1.08
N ASN A 518 0.81 -4.03 2.15
CA ASN A 518 0.10 -5.31 2.09
C ASN A 518 -1.41 -5.10 1.90
N ILE A 519 -1.91 -5.46 0.71
CA ILE A 519 -3.32 -5.29 0.28
C ILE A 519 -4.31 -5.85 1.31
N LEU A 520 -4.00 -7.02 1.88
CA LEU A 520 -4.83 -7.69 2.89
C LEU A 520 -4.71 -7.02 4.27
N GLY A 521 -3.51 -6.57 4.65
CA GLY A 521 -3.30 -5.72 5.83
C GLY A 521 -4.16 -4.45 5.76
N GLN A 522 -4.16 -3.76 4.62
CA GLN A 522 -4.95 -2.53 4.38
C GLN A 522 -6.46 -2.75 4.59
N PHE A 523 -7.01 -3.84 4.04
CA PHE A 523 -8.41 -4.20 4.27
C PHE A 523 -8.72 -4.48 5.74
N ILE A 524 -7.85 -5.22 6.44
CA ILE A 524 -8.06 -5.52 7.86
C ILE A 524 -7.95 -4.26 8.72
N VAL A 525 -7.06 -3.32 8.40
CA VAL A 525 -6.98 -2.00 9.07
C VAL A 525 -8.24 -1.17 8.81
N GLY A 526 -8.76 -1.17 7.57
CA GLY A 526 -10.04 -0.55 7.23
C GLY A 526 -11.19 -1.12 8.06
N PHE A 527 -11.27 -2.45 8.17
CA PHE A 527 -12.26 -3.17 8.99
C PHE A 527 -12.09 -2.87 10.50
N CYS A 528 -10.86 -2.83 11.01
CA CYS A 528 -10.59 -2.47 12.40
C CYS A 528 -11.05 -1.05 12.73
N TYR A 529 -10.82 -0.07 11.85
CA TYR A 529 -11.35 1.28 12.01
C TYR A 529 -12.88 1.35 11.85
N GLN A 530 -13.48 0.53 10.99
CA GLN A 530 -14.92 0.47 10.78
C GLN A 530 -15.69 -0.05 12.00
N TYR A 531 -15.12 -1.03 12.73
CA TYR A 531 -15.78 -1.70 13.86
C TYR A 531 -15.16 -1.41 15.24
N GLY A 532 -14.06 -0.64 15.32
CA GLY A 532 -13.38 -0.32 16.58
C GLY A 532 -12.55 -1.48 17.17
N ILE A 533 -12.04 -2.37 16.32
CA ILE A 533 -11.30 -3.56 16.77
C ILE A 533 -9.84 -3.17 17.04
N GLY A 534 -9.45 -3.15 18.33
CA GLY A 534 -8.11 -2.76 18.76
C GLY A 534 -7.79 -1.26 18.64
N THR A 535 -8.73 -0.46 18.14
CA THR A 535 -8.60 0.97 17.83
C THR A 535 -9.93 1.68 18.07
N THR A 536 -9.98 3.02 18.09
CA THR A 536 -11.27 3.73 18.13
C THR A 536 -11.97 3.66 16.77
N LYS A 537 -13.31 3.53 16.77
CA LYS A 537 -14.10 3.54 15.53
C LYS A 537 -13.87 4.88 14.80
N ASN A 538 -13.48 4.81 13.53
CA ASN A 538 -13.20 5.97 12.68
C ASN A 538 -13.56 5.65 11.22
N GLU A 539 -14.76 6.05 10.80
CA GLU A 539 -15.31 5.68 9.49
C GLU A 539 -14.58 6.36 8.31
N GLU A 540 -13.93 7.50 8.55
CA GLU A 540 -13.11 8.23 7.57
C GLU A 540 -11.78 7.51 7.29
N LYS A 541 -11.09 7.04 8.33
CA LYS A 541 -9.90 6.19 8.19
C LYS A 541 -10.25 4.81 7.62
N ALA A 542 -11.42 4.26 7.97
CA ALA A 542 -11.91 3.03 7.36
C ALA A 542 -12.04 3.17 5.84
N PHE A 543 -12.67 4.27 5.37
CA PHE A 543 -12.79 4.57 3.95
C PHE A 543 -11.42 4.68 3.26
N GLN A 544 -10.49 5.46 3.82
CA GLN A 544 -9.14 5.64 3.24
C GLN A 544 -8.37 4.32 3.08
N TRP A 545 -8.43 3.42 4.06
CA TRP A 545 -7.72 2.13 3.99
C TRP A 545 -8.42 1.11 3.09
N HIS A 546 -9.76 1.10 3.04
CA HIS A 546 -10.50 0.26 2.10
C HIS A 546 -10.29 0.68 0.64
N ILE A 547 -10.23 1.99 0.34
CA ILE A 547 -9.89 2.51 -1.00
C ILE A 547 -8.51 2.03 -1.43
N LYS A 548 -7.46 2.20 -0.60
CA LYS A 548 -6.10 1.70 -0.90
C LYS A 548 -6.08 0.20 -1.20
N SER A 549 -6.83 -0.60 -0.43
CA SER A 549 -6.94 -2.04 -0.68
C SER A 549 -7.61 -2.36 -2.01
N VAL A 550 -8.64 -1.59 -2.42
CA VAL A 550 -9.30 -1.72 -3.73
C VAL A 550 -8.40 -1.27 -4.88
N GLU A 551 -7.63 -0.19 -4.71
CA GLU A 551 -6.59 0.24 -5.66
C GLU A 551 -5.51 -0.85 -5.84
N GLY A 552 -5.16 -1.54 -4.75
CA GLY A 552 -4.36 -2.77 -4.75
C GLY A 552 -5.08 -4.03 -5.27
N GLY A 553 -6.29 -3.93 -5.81
CA GLY A 553 -7.02 -5.03 -6.45
C GLY A 553 -7.91 -5.90 -5.54
N ASN A 554 -8.13 -5.51 -4.28
CA ASN A 554 -8.96 -6.29 -3.35
C ASN A 554 -10.46 -6.19 -3.66
N LYS A 555 -11.01 -7.28 -4.22
CA LYS A 555 -12.45 -7.41 -4.50
C LYS A 555 -13.33 -7.36 -3.25
N VAL A 556 -12.88 -7.86 -2.09
CA VAL A 556 -13.66 -7.81 -0.84
C VAL A 556 -13.70 -6.39 -0.28
N GLY A 557 -12.62 -5.62 -0.49
CA GLY A 557 -12.59 -4.18 -0.19
C GLY A 557 -13.67 -3.39 -0.94
N GLN A 558 -14.09 -3.85 -2.13
CA GLN A 558 -15.16 -3.19 -2.90
C GLN A 558 -16.51 -3.23 -2.16
N ASN A 559 -16.84 -4.33 -1.47
CA ASN A 559 -18.03 -4.42 -0.61
C ASN A 559 -17.97 -3.40 0.55
N SER A 560 -16.79 -3.12 1.10
CA SER A 560 -16.61 -2.14 2.18
C SER A 560 -16.66 -0.70 1.68
N VAL A 561 -16.06 -0.42 0.51
CA VAL A 561 -16.20 0.87 -0.18
C VAL A 561 -17.66 1.13 -0.57
N GLU A 562 -18.37 0.11 -1.09
CA GLU A 562 -19.82 0.12 -1.37
C GLU A 562 -20.63 0.41 -0.08
N TYR A 563 -20.39 -0.33 1.01
CA TYR A 563 -21.04 -0.08 2.32
C TYR A 563 -20.86 1.37 2.75
N LEU A 564 -19.66 1.94 2.63
CA LEU A 564 -19.37 3.31 3.08
C LEU A 564 -20.01 4.36 2.17
N TYR A 565 -19.98 4.19 0.84
CA TYR A 565 -20.70 5.06 -0.10
C TYR A 565 -22.23 4.99 0.06
N ARG A 566 -22.81 3.82 0.35
CA ARG A 566 -24.26 3.65 0.61
C ARG A 566 -24.73 4.33 1.88
N ASN A 567 -23.90 4.30 2.92
CA ASN A 567 -24.09 5.10 4.13
C ASN A 567 -23.60 6.56 3.95
N GLU A 568 -23.23 6.96 2.72
CA GLU A 568 -22.69 8.27 2.28
C GLU A 568 -21.57 8.84 3.17
N ILE A 569 -20.75 7.94 3.74
CA ILE A 569 -19.56 8.21 4.55
C ILE A 569 -18.39 8.64 3.65
N GLY A 570 -17.49 9.49 4.15
CA GLY A 570 -16.27 9.93 3.45
C GLY A 570 -16.47 11.02 2.40
N ILE A 571 -17.64 11.05 1.72
CA ILE A 571 -17.96 12.00 0.64
C ILE A 571 -17.84 13.47 1.09
N SER A 572 -18.23 13.79 2.33
CA SER A 572 -18.49 15.17 2.77
C SER A 572 -17.26 16.04 3.09
N LYS A 573 -16.03 15.50 3.07
CA LYS A 573 -14.80 16.25 3.39
C LYS A 573 -13.95 16.67 2.20
N ILE A 574 -13.99 15.93 1.08
CA ILE A 574 -13.10 16.17 -0.07
C ILE A 574 -13.36 17.53 -0.77
N LYS A 575 -14.49 18.19 -0.48
CA LYS A 575 -14.78 19.58 -0.90
C LYS A 575 -14.93 20.61 0.26
N LYS A 576 -14.78 20.23 1.54
CA LYS A 576 -15.22 21.10 2.67
C LYS A 576 -14.17 22.16 3.11
N ASN A 577 -13.49 22.84 2.17
CA ASN A 577 -12.53 23.90 2.56
C ASN A 577 -12.24 25.06 1.57
N GLU A 578 -12.89 25.16 0.39
CA GLU A 578 -12.61 26.28 -0.55
C GLU A 578 -13.75 27.30 -0.72
N ASN A 579 -15.03 26.89 -0.69
CA ASN A 579 -16.15 27.77 -1.04
C ASN A 579 -16.91 28.43 0.14
N LYS A 580 -16.54 28.20 1.41
CA LYS A 580 -17.32 28.68 2.57
C LYS A 580 -17.40 30.22 2.74
N LEU A 581 -16.75 31.00 1.86
CA LEU A 581 -16.70 32.47 1.89
C LEU A 581 -16.83 33.16 0.50
N ILE A 582 -17.59 32.60 -0.45
CA ILE A 582 -17.83 33.25 -1.76
C ILE A 582 -19.32 33.62 -1.96
N GLN A 583 -19.82 34.57 -1.16
CA GLN A 583 -20.73 35.64 -1.65
C GLN A 583 -20.93 36.80 -0.63
N GLY A 584 -19.95 37.71 -0.56
CA GLY A 584 -20.26 39.13 -0.34
C GLY A 584 -20.28 39.70 1.09
N VAL A 585 -19.23 39.47 1.88
CA VAL A 585 -18.77 40.39 2.96
C VAL A 585 -17.23 40.42 2.93
N GLN A 586 -16.58 41.53 3.29
CA GLN A 586 -15.11 41.59 3.39
C GLN A 586 -14.61 40.93 4.69
N ASN A 587 -13.36 40.46 4.67
CA ASN A 587 -12.87 39.42 5.60
C ASN A 587 -12.54 39.91 7.03
N ASP A 588 -12.56 41.23 7.27
CA ASP A 588 -12.06 41.81 8.51
C ASP A 588 -13.16 42.01 9.58
N ASP A 589 -14.41 42.29 9.18
CA ASP A 589 -15.56 42.43 10.10
C ASP A 589 -15.79 41.16 10.94
N VAL A 590 -15.61 39.99 10.31
CA VAL A 590 -15.82 38.67 10.96
C VAL A 590 -14.79 38.43 12.06
N LYS A 591 -13.54 38.87 11.89
CA LYS A 591 -12.49 38.74 12.92
C LYS A 591 -12.75 39.63 14.13
N VAL A 592 -13.43 40.76 13.97
CA VAL A 592 -13.81 41.62 15.10
C VAL A 592 -14.95 40.97 15.90
N ALA A 593 -15.94 40.37 15.22
CA ALA A 593 -17.07 39.70 15.85
C ALA A 593 -16.68 38.49 16.72
N VAL A 594 -15.69 37.69 16.29
CA VAL A 594 -15.24 36.49 17.02
C VAL A 594 -14.47 36.81 18.32
N ASN A 595 -13.94 38.03 18.49
CA ASN A 595 -13.06 38.38 19.61
C ASN A 595 -13.76 39.00 20.85
N HIS A 596 -15.09 39.15 20.86
CA HIS A 596 -15.84 39.80 21.95
C HIS A 596 -16.71 38.83 22.80
N PHE A 597 -16.25 37.60 23.01
CA PHE A 597 -17.03 36.51 23.63
C PHE A 597 -16.91 36.35 25.16
N TYR A 598 -16.50 37.39 25.90
CA TYR A 598 -16.50 37.38 27.38
C TYR A 598 -16.90 38.72 28.01
N ASN A 599 -18.22 38.97 28.09
CA ASN A 599 -18.94 39.53 29.25
C ASN A 599 -20.40 39.84 28.86
N ASP A 600 -21.35 39.51 29.73
CA ASP A 600 -22.74 39.94 29.56
C ASP A 600 -22.91 41.42 29.89
N TYR A 601 -23.51 42.20 28.98
CA TYR A 601 -24.61 43.14 29.23
C TYR A 601 -25.14 43.74 27.89
N PHE A 602 -25.58 42.81 27.03
CA PHE A 602 -26.49 42.99 25.90
C PHE A 602 -25.95 43.45 24.50
N CYS A 603 -26.81 43.35 23.46
CA CYS A 603 -26.62 43.37 21.97
C CYS A 603 -26.05 42.06 21.30
N TYR A 604 -26.90 41.07 20.96
CA TYR A 604 -26.64 39.76 20.26
C TYR A 604 -26.92 39.97 18.72
N ILE A 605 -27.58 39.02 18.03
CA ILE A 605 -28.34 39.26 16.76
C ILE A 605 -29.86 38.85 16.85
N CYS A 606 -30.74 39.45 17.69
CA CYS A 606 -30.47 39.69 19.11
C CYS A 606 -31.55 39.38 20.14
N TRP A 607 -32.79 39.90 20.02
CA TRP A 607 -33.78 39.86 21.12
C TRP A 607 -33.20 40.38 22.45
N ARG A 608 -32.72 41.63 22.43
CA ARG A 608 -31.99 42.27 23.54
C ARG A 608 -32.19 43.81 23.49
N GLU A 609 -32.25 44.47 24.64
CA GLU A 609 -31.92 45.91 24.79
C GLU A 609 -30.47 46.15 25.26
N ASN A 610 -29.64 46.67 24.35
CA ASN A 610 -28.53 47.62 24.54
C ASN A 610 -27.44 47.34 23.49
N GLY A 611 -27.17 48.30 22.60
CA GLY A 611 -26.06 48.25 21.64
C GLY A 611 -26.18 47.19 20.53
N CYS A 612 -27.19 47.30 19.65
CA CYS A 612 -27.19 46.53 18.39
C CYS A 612 -26.22 47.19 17.39
N SER A 613 -25.31 46.41 16.78
CA SER A 613 -24.40 46.96 15.78
C SER A 613 -25.08 47.11 14.41
N GLU A 614 -24.58 48.05 13.60
CA GLU A 614 -25.08 48.30 12.24
C GLU A 614 -24.87 47.08 11.32
N ILE A 615 -23.90 46.21 11.64
CA ILE A 615 -23.67 44.92 10.97
C ILE A 615 -24.79 43.93 11.30
N CYS A 616 -25.24 43.85 12.55
CA CYS A 616 -26.34 42.97 12.98
C CYS A 616 -27.62 43.27 12.17
N ILE A 617 -27.91 44.56 11.96
CA ILE A 617 -29.07 45.05 11.22
C ILE A 617 -28.94 44.73 9.72
N ASN A 618 -27.77 44.92 9.13
CA ASN A 618 -27.50 44.59 7.72
C ASN A 618 -27.45 43.07 7.42
N TYR A 619 -27.21 42.22 8.43
CA TYR A 619 -27.23 40.77 8.27
C TYR A 619 -28.66 40.21 8.33
N LEU A 620 -29.50 40.70 9.24
CA LEU A 620 -30.90 40.29 9.39
C LEU A 620 -31.83 40.85 8.28
N SER A 621 -31.51 42.01 7.70
CA SER A 621 -32.42 42.71 6.78
C SER A 621 -32.59 42.08 5.39
N LYS A 622 -31.78 41.06 5.04
CA LYS A 622 -31.75 40.50 3.66
C LYS A 622 -32.96 39.63 3.31
N TRP A 623 -33.56 38.89 4.25
CA TRP A 623 -34.98 38.49 4.22
C TRP A 623 -35.40 37.85 5.56
N THR A 624 -36.55 38.25 6.09
CA THR A 624 -37.25 37.51 7.16
C THR A 624 -38.50 36.85 6.59
N SER A 625 -38.85 35.66 7.08
CA SER A 625 -40.08 34.96 6.66
C SER A 625 -41.36 35.65 7.17
N SER A 626 -41.24 36.72 7.95
CA SER A 626 -42.31 37.37 8.73
C SER A 626 -42.91 36.46 9.82
N ASN A 627 -42.16 35.43 10.23
CA ASN A 627 -42.52 34.54 11.34
C ASN A 627 -41.28 34.24 12.19
N ASN A 628 -41.25 34.82 13.40
CA ASN A 628 -40.12 34.73 14.32
C ASN A 628 -39.69 33.29 14.66
N GLU A 629 -40.61 32.32 14.69
CA GLU A 629 -40.25 30.91 14.98
C GLU A 629 -39.64 30.19 13.77
N ILE A 630 -40.07 30.54 12.55
CA ILE A 630 -39.46 30.05 11.31
C ILE A 630 -38.05 30.65 11.15
N ASP A 631 -37.90 31.95 11.39
CA ASP A 631 -36.61 32.65 11.28
C ASP A 631 -35.59 32.13 12.31
N LYS A 632 -36.00 31.89 13.57
CA LYS A 632 -35.18 31.21 14.58
C LYS A 632 -34.64 29.86 14.09
N ILE A 633 -35.52 29.00 13.57
CA ILE A 633 -35.13 27.66 13.10
C ILE A 633 -34.16 27.73 11.92
N ILE A 634 -34.38 28.66 10.98
CA ILE A 634 -33.48 28.89 9.84
C ILE A 634 -32.10 29.34 10.34
N HIS A 635 -32.02 30.29 11.28
CA HIS A 635 -30.73 30.72 11.83
C HIS A 635 -30.04 29.62 12.65
N MET A 636 -30.76 28.82 13.45
CA MET A 636 -30.19 27.64 14.12
C MET A 636 -29.61 26.63 13.13
N SER A 637 -30.16 26.51 11.92
CA SER A 637 -29.61 25.63 10.87
C SER A 637 -28.32 26.16 10.23
N GLN A 638 -28.12 27.48 10.23
CA GLN A 638 -27.01 28.19 9.59
C GLN A 638 -25.81 28.38 10.52
N LEU A 639 -26.06 28.47 11.83
CA LEU A 639 -25.06 28.64 12.89
C LEU A 639 -24.48 27.30 13.40
N ASP A 640 -24.98 26.17 12.91
CA ASP A 640 -24.48 24.83 13.26
C ASP A 640 -23.19 24.51 12.49
N GLU A 641 -22.05 24.66 13.16
CA GLU A 641 -20.71 24.42 12.59
C GLU A 641 -20.53 22.98 12.05
N ASN A 642 -21.23 22.01 12.65
CA ASN A 642 -21.12 20.60 12.31
C ASN A 642 -21.94 20.23 11.07
N ALA A 643 -22.98 21.01 10.75
CA ALA A 643 -23.89 20.74 9.65
C ALA A 643 -23.18 20.55 8.30
N MET A 644 -23.76 19.69 7.48
CA MET A 644 -23.51 19.60 6.04
C MET A 644 -24.40 20.57 5.28
N GLU A 645 -23.99 20.94 4.06
CA GLU A 645 -24.69 21.96 3.25
C GLU A 645 -26.17 21.62 2.98
N TRP A 646 -26.51 20.32 2.95
CA TRP A 646 -27.88 19.84 2.78
C TRP A 646 -28.71 19.77 4.07
N GLU A 647 -28.11 20.02 5.24
CA GLU A 647 -28.76 20.13 6.56
C GLU A 647 -29.02 21.59 6.96
N ILE A 648 -28.37 22.55 6.30
CA ILE A 648 -28.65 23.99 6.41
C ILE A 648 -29.98 24.26 5.72
N TRP A 649 -30.88 24.99 6.38
CA TRP A 649 -32.17 25.41 5.83
C TRP A 649 -32.06 26.84 5.29
N ARG A 650 -32.73 27.09 4.17
CA ARG A 650 -32.75 28.41 3.52
C ARG A 650 -34.15 29.00 3.50
N CYS A 651 -34.22 30.32 3.53
CA CYS A 651 -35.45 31.06 3.27
C CYS A 651 -35.53 31.26 1.74
N ILE A 652 -36.43 30.53 1.07
CA ILE A 652 -36.45 30.43 -0.40
C ILE A 652 -37.66 31.19 -0.94
N TYR A 653 -37.43 32.27 -1.69
CA TYR A 653 -38.48 33.05 -2.34
C TYR A 653 -39.32 32.18 -3.29
N TYR A 654 -40.65 32.25 -3.19
CA TYR A 654 -41.55 31.41 -4.00
C TYR A 654 -41.40 31.60 -5.51
N SER A 655 -40.94 32.79 -5.94
CA SER A 655 -40.62 33.12 -7.34
C SER A 655 -39.43 32.34 -7.92
N LYS A 656 -38.65 31.62 -7.09
CA LYS A 656 -37.58 30.72 -7.52
C LYS A 656 -38.07 29.32 -7.92
N PHE A 657 -39.37 29.05 -7.77
CA PHE A 657 -40.00 27.80 -8.17
C PHE A 657 -40.79 27.96 -9.47
N LYS A 658 -40.50 27.10 -10.45
CA LYS A 658 -41.28 26.94 -11.68
C LYS A 658 -41.87 25.52 -11.75
N ASN A 659 -42.71 25.27 -12.75
CA ASN A 659 -43.30 23.96 -13.04
C ASN A 659 -43.99 23.33 -11.80
N ILE A 660 -44.78 24.15 -11.09
CA ILE A 660 -45.43 23.76 -9.84
C ILE A 660 -46.64 22.86 -10.13
N GLU A 661 -46.53 21.58 -9.76
CA GLU A 661 -47.46 20.49 -10.11
C GLU A 661 -48.04 19.87 -8.82
N TYR A 662 -49.35 19.64 -8.74
CA TYR A 662 -49.96 18.98 -7.59
C TYR A 662 -49.66 17.47 -7.61
N LEU A 663 -49.17 16.92 -6.48
CA LEU A 663 -48.90 15.48 -6.35
C LEU A 663 -49.94 14.75 -5.51
N ALA A 664 -50.23 15.24 -4.30
CA ALA A 664 -51.02 14.50 -3.32
C ALA A 664 -51.69 15.34 -2.24
N GLU A 665 -52.83 14.83 -1.78
CA GLU A 665 -53.48 15.21 -0.53
C GLU A 665 -52.98 14.28 0.58
N GLY A 666 -52.65 14.84 1.75
CA GLY A 666 -52.58 14.12 3.01
C GLY A 666 -53.54 14.73 4.03
N GLY A 667 -53.67 14.11 5.21
CA GLY A 667 -54.59 14.58 6.27
C GLY A 667 -54.32 16.03 6.68
N PHE A 668 -53.05 16.40 6.85
CA PHE A 668 -52.63 17.69 7.41
C PHE A 668 -51.98 18.65 6.39
N ALA A 669 -51.79 18.23 5.14
CA ALA A 669 -51.01 18.97 4.15
C ALA A 669 -51.38 18.62 2.71
N SER A 670 -51.00 19.46 1.75
CA SER A 670 -50.92 19.11 0.33
C SER A 670 -49.47 19.13 -0.14
N VAL A 671 -49.11 18.20 -1.03
CA VAL A 671 -47.74 18.05 -1.55
C VAL A 671 -47.73 18.38 -3.03
N TRP A 672 -46.82 19.27 -3.41
CA TRP A 672 -46.62 19.76 -4.77
C TRP A 672 -45.17 19.49 -5.18
N LYS A 673 -44.93 19.26 -6.47
CA LYS A 673 -43.60 19.22 -7.08
C LYS A 673 -43.26 20.59 -7.64
N ALA A 674 -41.98 20.96 -7.66
CA ALA A 674 -41.50 22.12 -8.40
C ALA A 674 -40.05 21.93 -8.85
N GLU A 675 -39.57 22.78 -9.75
CA GLU A 675 -38.15 22.97 -10.04
C GLU A 675 -37.65 24.26 -9.39
N TRP A 676 -36.60 24.16 -8.58
CA TRP A 676 -35.87 25.33 -8.08
C TRP A 676 -34.90 25.83 -9.17
N ILE A 677 -35.03 27.10 -9.55
CA ILE A 677 -34.30 27.68 -10.68
C ILE A 677 -32.82 27.95 -10.35
N ASP A 678 -32.52 28.38 -9.12
CA ASP A 678 -31.20 28.80 -8.64
C ASP A 678 -30.79 28.05 -7.36
N ILE A 679 -30.94 26.73 -7.38
CA ILE A 679 -30.41 25.84 -6.34
C ILE A 679 -28.86 25.98 -6.26
N PRO A 680 -28.26 26.12 -5.06
CA PRO A 680 -26.81 26.23 -4.89
C PRO A 680 -26.03 25.07 -5.51
N GLU A 681 -24.82 25.33 -6.01
CA GLU A 681 -24.04 24.35 -6.79
C GLU A 681 -23.66 23.12 -5.96
N GLU A 682 -23.32 23.29 -4.67
CA GLU A 682 -23.04 22.18 -3.76
C GLU A 682 -24.27 21.28 -3.54
N LEU A 683 -25.46 21.89 -3.42
CA LEU A 683 -26.73 21.18 -3.28
C LEU A 683 -27.11 20.45 -4.57
N PHE A 684 -26.93 21.09 -5.72
CA PHE A 684 -27.18 20.50 -7.02
C PHE A 684 -26.20 19.36 -7.32
N GLY A 685 -24.91 19.53 -7.03
CA GLY A 685 -23.88 18.51 -7.19
C GLY A 685 -24.06 17.31 -6.27
N PHE A 686 -24.59 17.51 -5.05
CA PHE A 686 -24.89 16.41 -4.11
C PHE A 686 -26.16 15.63 -4.51
N TYR A 687 -27.19 16.30 -5.04
CA TYR A 687 -28.47 15.66 -5.35
C TYR A 687 -28.68 15.30 -6.83
N ASN A 688 -27.84 15.82 -7.73
CA ASN A 688 -27.93 15.74 -9.19
C ASN A 688 -29.36 16.03 -9.73
N SER A 689 -30.02 17.02 -9.12
CA SER A 689 -31.39 17.40 -9.40
C SER A 689 -31.75 18.74 -8.76
N ASN A 690 -32.53 19.56 -9.46
CA ASN A 690 -33.15 20.77 -8.93
C ASN A 690 -34.63 20.59 -8.55
N GLN A 691 -35.14 19.35 -8.60
CA GLN A 691 -36.53 19.06 -8.28
C GLN A 691 -36.76 19.01 -6.76
N VAL A 692 -37.78 19.74 -6.31
CA VAL A 692 -38.19 19.86 -4.91
C VAL A 692 -39.64 19.44 -4.71
N ALA A 693 -39.98 19.04 -3.50
CA ALA A 693 -41.35 18.84 -3.05
C ALA A 693 -41.73 19.97 -2.07
N LEU A 694 -42.77 20.73 -2.39
CA LEU A 694 -43.34 21.78 -1.55
C LEU A 694 -44.49 21.17 -0.74
N LYS A 695 -44.29 20.94 0.56
CA LYS A 695 -45.35 20.49 1.48
C LYS A 695 -46.03 21.70 2.11
N LYS A 696 -47.19 22.09 1.56
CA LYS A 696 -48.06 23.16 2.09
C LYS A 696 -48.85 22.64 3.30
N LEU A 697 -48.74 23.32 4.44
CA LEU A 697 -49.37 22.91 5.69
C LEU A 697 -50.76 23.54 5.86
N LYS A 698 -51.76 22.74 6.24
CA LYS A 698 -53.13 23.24 6.54
C LYS A 698 -53.19 23.76 7.96
N ASN A 699 -53.41 25.07 8.10
CA ASN A 699 -53.38 25.84 9.36
C ASN A 699 -51.99 25.86 10.05
N SER A 700 -51.49 27.05 10.37
CA SER A 700 -50.06 27.31 10.62
C SER A 700 -49.58 26.98 12.05
N GLN A 701 -49.89 25.79 12.57
CA GLN A 701 -49.62 25.40 13.97
C GLN A 701 -48.86 24.07 14.16
N GLN A 702 -48.28 23.48 13.11
CA GLN A 702 -47.33 22.37 13.28
C GLN A 702 -45.90 22.89 13.41
N ILE A 703 -45.32 22.73 14.61
CA ILE A 703 -43.91 23.02 14.90
C ILE A 703 -43.03 22.09 14.04
N ILE A 704 -42.01 22.65 13.39
CA ILE A 704 -41.10 21.90 12.53
C ILE A 704 -39.92 21.41 13.38
N ASN A 705 -39.80 20.09 13.60
CA ASN A 705 -38.82 19.51 14.53
C ASN A 705 -37.38 19.53 13.98
N PHE A 706 -36.79 20.73 13.96
CA PHE A 706 -35.42 21.03 13.53
C PHE A 706 -34.35 20.09 14.12
N HIS A 707 -34.51 19.68 15.39
CA HIS A 707 -33.56 18.80 16.07
C HIS A 707 -33.41 17.43 15.39
N CYS A 708 -34.44 16.95 14.68
CA CYS A 708 -34.47 15.63 14.05
C CYS A 708 -33.71 15.53 12.70
N ARG A 709 -32.92 16.54 12.30
CA ARG A 709 -32.02 16.44 11.13
C ARG A 709 -31.06 15.24 11.26
N ASP A 710 -30.96 14.44 10.21
CA ASP A 710 -30.06 13.30 10.03
C ASP A 710 -30.06 12.92 8.52
N ARG A 711 -29.06 12.16 8.05
CA ARG A 711 -29.00 11.67 6.67
C ARG A 711 -30.02 10.58 6.35
N TYR A 712 -30.44 9.82 7.35
CA TYR A 712 -31.50 8.82 7.22
C TYR A 712 -32.89 9.44 7.43
N VAL A 713 -32.99 10.77 7.57
CA VAL A 713 -34.23 11.55 7.59
C VAL A 713 -34.37 12.34 6.27
N LEU A 714 -35.61 12.62 5.87
CA LEU A 714 -35.94 13.32 4.62
C LEU A 714 -35.43 14.78 4.65
N PRO A 715 -34.56 15.21 3.72
CA PRO A 715 -33.96 16.54 3.78
C PRO A 715 -34.96 17.68 3.58
N ILE A 716 -34.97 18.59 4.53
CA ILE A 716 -35.55 19.94 4.42
C ILE A 716 -34.44 20.86 3.91
N MET A 717 -34.61 21.38 2.70
CA MET A 717 -33.69 22.34 2.06
C MET A 717 -33.96 23.77 2.52
N GLY A 718 -35.19 24.04 2.96
CA GLY A 718 -35.65 25.37 3.31
C GLY A 718 -37.15 25.48 3.51
N ILE A 719 -37.62 26.72 3.63
CA ILE A 719 -39.03 27.08 3.80
C ILE A 719 -39.36 28.20 2.80
N THR A 720 -40.59 28.20 2.30
CA THR A 720 -41.13 29.24 1.43
C THR A 720 -42.54 29.64 1.87
N GLN A 721 -43.04 30.78 1.38
CA GLN A 721 -44.42 31.21 1.58
C GLN A 721 -45.07 31.48 0.23
N ASP A 722 -46.25 30.92 -0.03
CA ASP A 722 -47.02 31.22 -1.22
C ASP A 722 -47.53 32.68 -1.16
N PRO A 723 -47.17 33.55 -2.12
CA PRO A 723 -47.50 34.97 -2.05
C PRO A 723 -49.01 35.24 -2.25
N LYS A 724 -49.77 34.28 -2.80
CA LYS A 724 -51.22 34.37 -3.00
C LYS A 724 -52.00 33.83 -1.80
N THR A 725 -51.69 32.62 -1.34
CA THR A 725 -52.45 31.97 -0.23
C THR A 725 -51.93 32.34 1.16
N LYS A 726 -50.71 32.90 1.26
CA LYS A 726 -49.95 33.16 2.49
C LYS A 726 -49.58 31.93 3.32
N GLU A 727 -49.90 30.73 2.82
CA GLU A 727 -49.49 29.46 3.41
C GLU A 727 -47.97 29.29 3.34
N TYR A 728 -47.37 28.80 4.43
CA TYR A 728 -46.00 28.33 4.42
C TYR A 728 -45.92 26.92 3.84
N ALA A 729 -44.85 26.65 3.08
CA ALA A 729 -44.52 25.33 2.57
C ALA A 729 -43.09 24.95 2.95
N ILE A 730 -42.92 23.71 3.43
CA ILE A 730 -41.60 23.13 3.66
C ILE A 730 -41.05 22.67 2.31
N VAL A 731 -39.82 23.08 1.99
CA VAL A 731 -39.12 22.72 0.75
C VAL A 731 -38.26 21.48 1.02
N LEU A 732 -38.70 20.34 0.50
CA LEU A 732 -38.09 19.02 0.67
C LEU A 732 -37.38 18.59 -0.61
N ARG A 733 -36.39 17.69 -0.52
CA ARG A 733 -35.85 16.99 -1.71
C ARG A 733 -36.97 16.23 -2.41
N TYR A 734 -37.12 16.36 -3.74
CA TYR A 734 -38.03 15.49 -4.49
C TYR A 734 -37.44 14.08 -4.61
N MET A 735 -38.15 13.09 -4.07
CA MET A 735 -37.72 11.70 -4.01
C MET A 735 -38.28 10.94 -5.21
N LYS A 736 -37.54 10.95 -6.33
CA LYS A 736 -38.00 10.46 -7.65
C LYS A 736 -38.53 9.01 -7.67
N ASN A 737 -38.09 8.17 -6.74
CA ASN A 737 -38.51 6.77 -6.64
C ASN A 737 -39.79 6.58 -5.78
N GLY A 738 -40.33 7.66 -5.21
CA GLY A 738 -41.54 7.64 -4.39
C GLY A 738 -41.27 7.14 -2.97
N ASN A 739 -42.24 6.40 -2.42
CA ASN A 739 -42.19 5.81 -1.09
C ASN A 739 -42.11 4.27 -1.16
N LEU A 740 -41.85 3.65 -0.01
CA LEU A 740 -41.61 2.21 0.12
C LEU A 740 -42.75 1.37 -0.48
N LYS A 741 -44.02 1.79 -0.31
CA LYS A 741 -45.17 1.19 -1.00
C LYS A 741 -44.93 1.12 -2.52
N ASN A 742 -44.78 2.28 -3.15
CA ASN A 742 -44.70 2.39 -4.61
C ASN A 742 -43.44 1.71 -5.17
N PHE A 743 -42.40 1.57 -4.35
CA PHE A 743 -41.19 0.83 -4.68
C PHE A 743 -41.39 -0.69 -4.63
N LEU A 744 -41.94 -1.24 -3.54
CA LEU A 744 -42.19 -2.69 -3.40
C LEU A 744 -43.21 -3.19 -4.43
N GLN A 745 -44.24 -2.39 -4.75
CA GLN A 745 -45.20 -2.70 -5.84
C GLN A 745 -44.52 -2.88 -7.21
N LYS A 746 -43.47 -2.10 -7.50
CA LYS A 746 -42.70 -2.17 -8.75
C LYS A 746 -41.63 -3.26 -8.73
N ASN A 747 -41.09 -3.58 -7.56
CA ASN A 747 -39.99 -4.51 -7.36
C ASN A 747 -40.48 -5.70 -6.52
N LYS A 748 -41.37 -6.52 -7.09
CA LYS A 748 -41.99 -7.66 -6.39
C LYS A 748 -40.97 -8.73 -5.95
N THR A 749 -39.83 -8.82 -6.64
CA THR A 749 -38.76 -9.78 -6.36
C THR A 749 -37.48 -9.05 -5.95
N LEU A 750 -37.29 -8.84 -4.65
CA LEU A 750 -36.04 -8.34 -4.06
C LEU A 750 -35.27 -9.49 -3.39
N PRO A 751 -33.92 -9.45 -3.33
CA PRO A 751 -33.12 -10.29 -2.44
C PRO A 751 -33.25 -9.89 -0.95
N TRP A 752 -32.94 -10.81 -0.03
CA TRP A 752 -32.90 -10.52 1.41
C TRP A 752 -31.82 -9.50 1.77
N LYS A 753 -30.69 -9.48 1.05
CA LYS A 753 -29.67 -8.43 1.19
C LYS A 753 -30.28 -7.03 1.02
N GLU A 754 -31.08 -6.81 -0.02
CA GLU A 754 -31.74 -5.52 -0.28
C GLU A 754 -32.85 -5.21 0.74
N ARG A 755 -33.66 -6.19 1.15
CA ARG A 755 -34.65 -6.01 2.23
C ARG A 755 -34.01 -5.53 3.54
N LEU A 756 -32.89 -6.14 3.93
CA LEU A 756 -32.16 -5.76 5.13
C LEU A 756 -31.54 -4.36 5.00
N TRP A 757 -31.02 -4.00 3.83
CA TRP A 757 -30.51 -2.64 3.56
C TRP A 757 -31.62 -1.58 3.69
N LEU A 758 -32.79 -1.81 3.08
CA LEU A 758 -33.95 -0.93 3.21
C LEU A 758 -34.35 -0.78 4.69
N LEU A 759 -34.53 -1.89 5.40
CA LEU A 759 -34.89 -1.87 6.82
C LEU A 759 -33.83 -1.14 7.67
N ASN A 760 -32.53 -1.43 7.50
CA ASN A 760 -31.46 -0.79 8.26
C ASN A 760 -31.44 0.74 8.03
N SER A 761 -31.60 1.21 6.79
CA SER A 761 -31.67 2.65 6.51
C SER A 761 -32.86 3.34 7.19
N PHE A 762 -34.02 2.68 7.28
CA PHE A 762 -35.16 3.16 8.07
C PHE A 762 -34.86 3.16 9.58
N ILE A 763 -34.36 2.06 10.12
CA ILE A 763 -34.07 1.93 11.57
C ILE A 763 -32.99 2.90 12.02
N ARG A 764 -31.98 3.20 11.18
CA ARG A 764 -30.99 4.26 11.44
C ARG A 764 -31.66 5.64 11.62
N GLY A 765 -32.61 5.98 10.75
CA GLY A 765 -33.38 7.23 10.88
C GLY A 765 -34.24 7.27 12.15
N LEU A 766 -34.93 6.17 12.47
CA LEU A 766 -35.74 6.09 13.69
C LEU A 766 -34.88 6.14 14.95
N LYS A 767 -33.73 5.45 14.96
CA LYS A 767 -32.72 5.49 16.02
C LYS A 767 -32.26 6.92 16.30
N THR A 768 -32.00 7.76 15.28
CA THR A 768 -31.62 9.16 15.53
C THR A 768 -32.78 10.00 16.11
N ILE A 769 -34.03 9.75 15.70
CA ILE A 769 -35.19 10.43 16.30
C ILE A 769 -35.33 10.01 17.78
N HIS A 770 -35.22 8.71 18.07
CA HIS A 770 -35.36 8.16 19.43
C HIS A 770 -34.22 8.60 20.36
N SER A 771 -32.96 8.59 19.89
CA SER A 771 -31.79 9.01 20.69
C SER A 771 -31.79 10.51 21.01
N LYS A 772 -32.51 11.31 20.23
CA LYS A 772 -32.78 12.74 20.49
C LYS A 772 -33.99 12.99 21.39
N GLY A 773 -34.64 11.93 21.89
CA GLY A 773 -35.78 12.02 22.81
C GLY A 773 -37.13 12.31 22.13
N PHE A 774 -37.28 12.04 20.83
CA PHE A 774 -38.52 12.24 20.08
C PHE A 774 -39.24 10.90 19.78
N ILE A 775 -40.51 10.99 19.40
CA ILE A 775 -41.39 9.92 18.91
C ILE A 775 -41.96 10.35 17.55
N HIS A 776 -42.07 9.46 16.57
CA HIS A 776 -42.53 9.80 15.21
C HIS A 776 -44.05 9.75 15.03
N ARG A 777 -44.74 8.81 15.69
CA ARG A 777 -46.22 8.70 15.79
C ARG A 777 -47.00 8.37 14.51
N ASP A 778 -46.37 8.32 13.33
CA ASP A 778 -47.03 8.10 12.02
C ASP A 778 -46.16 7.24 11.08
N LEU A 779 -45.67 6.11 11.58
CA LEU A 779 -44.74 5.24 10.86
C LEU A 779 -45.48 4.24 9.97
N HIS A 780 -45.49 4.49 8.66
CA HIS A 780 -46.03 3.56 7.67
C HIS A 780 -45.31 3.67 6.31
N PRO A 781 -45.38 2.65 5.42
CA PRO A 781 -44.70 2.63 4.11
C PRO A 781 -45.00 3.81 3.19
N GLY A 782 -46.06 4.59 3.45
CA GLY A 782 -46.34 5.86 2.79
C GLY A 782 -45.36 7.00 3.09
N ASN A 783 -44.78 7.02 4.30
CA ASN A 783 -43.91 8.08 4.83
C ASN A 783 -42.40 7.71 4.73
N LEU A 784 -42.09 6.48 4.32
CA LEU A 784 -40.75 5.97 4.12
C LEU A 784 -40.31 6.23 2.67
N MET A 785 -39.49 7.25 2.45
CA MET A 785 -39.19 7.77 1.12
C MET A 785 -37.95 7.12 0.51
N ILE A 786 -38.02 6.69 -0.76
CA ILE A 786 -36.94 5.98 -1.45
C ILE A 786 -36.06 6.94 -2.23
N THR A 787 -34.75 6.86 -1.97
CA THR A 787 -33.68 7.58 -2.69
C THR A 787 -32.66 6.58 -3.23
N GLU A 788 -31.76 7.07 -4.06
CA GLU A 788 -30.63 6.34 -4.62
C GLU A 788 -29.34 6.77 -3.92
N ALA A 789 -28.41 5.83 -3.75
CA ALA A 789 -27.01 6.11 -3.47
C ALA A 789 -26.20 6.17 -4.79
N HIS A 790 -24.90 6.40 -4.69
CA HIS A 790 -23.96 6.64 -5.82
C HIS A 790 -23.84 5.46 -6.81
N ASP A 791 -24.32 4.27 -6.43
CA ASP A 791 -24.32 3.02 -7.19
C ASP A 791 -25.70 2.64 -7.76
N ASN A 792 -26.68 3.56 -7.72
CA ASN A 792 -28.11 3.33 -7.96
C ASN A 792 -28.82 2.42 -6.94
N SER A 793 -28.15 1.92 -5.89
CA SER A 793 -28.83 1.14 -4.84
C SER A 793 -29.83 2.00 -4.07
N LYS A 794 -30.81 1.34 -3.44
CA LYS A 794 -32.03 1.97 -2.95
C LYS A 794 -32.05 1.98 -1.43
N PHE A 795 -32.25 3.15 -0.82
CA PHE A 795 -32.35 3.29 0.63
C PHE A 795 -33.52 4.18 1.05
N ILE A 796 -33.98 3.98 2.29
CA ILE A 796 -35.07 4.73 2.90
C ILE A 796 -34.51 5.97 3.59
N ARG A 797 -35.15 7.12 3.38
CA ARG A 797 -35.10 8.27 4.29
C ARG A 797 -36.47 8.45 4.94
N LEU A 798 -36.45 8.58 6.26
CA LEU A 798 -37.63 8.69 7.13
C LEU A 798 -38.28 10.07 6.97
N GLY A 799 -39.55 10.10 6.54
CA GLY A 799 -40.28 11.32 6.19
C GLY A 799 -41.55 11.54 7.02
N ASP A 800 -42.12 12.73 6.84
CA ASP A 800 -43.29 13.26 7.56
C ASP A 800 -43.18 13.34 9.09
N LEU A 801 -42.35 14.27 9.56
CA LEU A 801 -42.24 14.63 10.97
C LEU A 801 -43.39 15.52 11.50
N GLY A 802 -44.52 15.69 10.78
CA GLY A 802 -45.59 16.63 11.18
C GLY A 802 -46.27 16.29 12.51
N LEU A 803 -46.40 14.99 12.81
CA LEU A 803 -46.93 14.49 14.08
C LEU A 803 -45.83 14.15 15.11
N CYS A 804 -44.56 14.30 14.76
CA CYS A 804 -43.44 13.99 15.66
C CYS A 804 -43.44 14.91 16.90
N ARG A 805 -43.15 14.37 18.08
CA ARG A 805 -43.12 15.13 19.36
C ARG A 805 -42.01 14.62 20.31
N PRO A 806 -41.51 15.45 21.24
CA PRO A 806 -40.73 15.00 22.38
C PRO A 806 -41.45 13.92 23.20
N ALA A 807 -40.71 12.94 23.72
CA ALA A 807 -41.26 11.81 24.45
C ALA A 807 -41.79 12.15 25.86
N ASN A 808 -41.61 13.40 26.30
CA ASN A 808 -42.07 13.93 27.58
C ASN A 808 -43.23 14.95 27.46
N GLU A 809 -43.75 15.19 26.25
CA GLU A 809 -44.84 16.16 26.01
C GLU A 809 -46.23 15.49 26.18
N ILE A 810 -46.87 15.72 27.31
CA ILE A 810 -48.22 15.18 27.61
C ILE A 810 -49.29 16.12 27.06
N LEU A 811 -49.80 15.84 25.86
CA LEU A 811 -50.96 16.54 25.27
C LEU A 811 -51.96 15.57 24.65
N SER A 812 -53.24 15.81 24.91
CA SER A 812 -54.40 15.04 24.40
C SER A 812 -54.70 15.29 22.91
N SER A 813 -53.66 15.31 22.07
CA SER A 813 -53.83 15.06 20.63
C SER A 813 -54.31 13.61 20.45
N GLY A 814 -55.63 13.44 20.26
CA GLY A 814 -56.26 12.11 20.17
C GLY A 814 -55.65 11.22 19.09
N THR A 815 -55.91 9.91 19.14
CA THR A 815 -55.26 8.95 18.25
C THR A 815 -55.49 9.26 16.78
N HIS A 816 -54.37 9.44 16.06
CA HIS A 816 -54.28 9.55 14.61
C HIS A 816 -53.30 8.51 14.07
N GLY A 817 -53.60 7.93 12.91
CA GLY A 817 -52.69 7.00 12.24
C GLY A 817 -53.36 6.23 11.12
N VAL A 818 -52.68 5.17 10.66
CA VAL A 818 -53.20 4.19 9.71
C VAL A 818 -53.33 2.86 10.43
N LEU A 819 -54.56 2.38 10.61
CA LEU A 819 -54.95 1.38 11.62
C LEU A 819 -53.95 0.22 11.84
N PRO A 820 -53.50 -0.55 10.83
CA PRO A 820 -52.57 -1.67 11.05
C PRO A 820 -51.23 -1.32 11.68
N TYR A 821 -50.79 -0.06 11.60
CA TYR A 821 -49.50 0.40 12.09
C TYR A 821 -49.59 1.07 13.47
N VAL A 822 -50.81 1.27 13.99
CA VAL A 822 -51.06 1.92 15.29
C VAL A 822 -51.02 0.86 16.40
N ALA A 823 -50.26 1.12 17.46
CA ALA A 823 -50.05 0.15 18.52
C ALA A 823 -51.31 -0.07 19.40
N PRO A 824 -51.55 -1.29 19.94
CA PRO A 824 -52.69 -1.59 20.80
C PRO A 824 -52.87 -0.62 21.98
N GLU A 825 -51.79 -0.23 22.65
CA GLU A 825 -51.83 0.71 23.77
C GLU A 825 -52.20 2.15 23.34
N VAL A 826 -51.81 2.56 22.13
CA VAL A 826 -52.18 3.86 21.56
C VAL A 826 -53.70 3.90 21.29
N MET A 827 -54.27 2.84 20.72
CA MET A 827 -55.71 2.78 20.44
C MET A 827 -56.56 2.76 21.71
N ASN A 828 -56.06 2.18 22.81
CA ASN A 828 -56.76 2.06 24.09
C ASN A 828 -56.55 3.27 25.03
N LYS A 829 -55.44 4.01 24.92
CA LYS A 829 -55.14 5.11 25.88
C LYS A 829 -54.82 6.45 25.25
N ASN A 830 -54.62 6.53 23.93
CA ASN A 830 -54.03 7.69 23.23
C ASN A 830 -52.58 8.01 23.67
N GLU A 831 -51.93 7.10 24.42
CA GLU A 831 -50.54 7.23 24.90
C GLU A 831 -49.55 6.79 23.82
N TYR A 832 -48.86 7.74 23.17
CA TYR A 832 -47.77 7.44 22.24
C TYR A 832 -46.42 7.38 22.97
N THR A 833 -45.63 6.36 22.66
CA THR A 833 -44.29 6.12 23.23
C THR A 833 -43.27 5.78 22.14
N GLN A 834 -41.98 5.78 22.46
CA GLN A 834 -40.98 5.23 21.54
C GLN A 834 -41.22 3.73 21.25
N THR A 835 -41.74 2.95 22.20
CA THR A 835 -42.14 1.54 21.95
C THR A 835 -43.40 1.40 21.10
N SER A 836 -44.24 2.44 20.96
CA SER A 836 -45.35 2.46 20.00
C SER A 836 -44.87 2.66 18.56
N ASP A 837 -43.80 3.43 18.32
CA ASP A 837 -43.13 3.49 17.01
C ASP A 837 -42.54 2.10 16.63
N ILE A 838 -42.03 1.34 17.61
CA ILE A 838 -41.49 -0.02 17.38
C ILE A 838 -42.59 -1.03 16.98
N TYR A 839 -43.83 -0.85 17.43
CA TYR A 839 -44.94 -1.64 16.92
C TYR A 839 -45.10 -1.46 15.41
N SER A 840 -45.10 -0.21 14.95
CA SER A 840 -45.16 0.15 13.54
C SER A 840 -43.96 -0.41 12.77
N VAL A 841 -42.76 -0.47 13.36
CA VAL A 841 -41.58 -1.14 12.79
C VAL A 841 -41.87 -2.61 12.49
N GLY A 842 -42.48 -3.37 13.41
CA GLY A 842 -42.80 -4.78 13.18
C GLY A 842 -43.76 -4.99 11.98
N ILE A 843 -44.76 -4.11 11.85
CA ILE A 843 -45.69 -4.13 10.71
C ILE A 843 -44.97 -3.72 9.40
N VAL A 844 -44.05 -2.74 9.44
CA VAL A 844 -43.20 -2.37 8.30
C VAL A 844 -42.24 -3.50 7.90
N MET A 845 -41.69 -4.26 8.86
CA MET A 845 -40.87 -5.46 8.58
C MET A 845 -41.67 -6.50 7.82
N TRP A 846 -42.93 -6.75 8.21
CA TRP A 846 -43.84 -7.64 7.48
C TRP A 846 -44.10 -7.16 6.04
N VAL A 847 -44.29 -5.85 5.84
CA VAL A 847 -44.44 -5.26 4.50
C VAL A 847 -43.15 -5.37 3.68
N ILE A 848 -41.96 -5.20 4.27
CA ILE A 848 -40.67 -5.38 3.58
C ILE A 848 -40.45 -6.85 3.19
N SER A 849 -40.85 -7.81 4.04
CA SER A 849 -40.82 -9.24 3.69
C SER A 849 -41.70 -9.56 2.49
N THR A 850 -42.97 -9.14 2.53
CA THR A 850 -44.05 -9.62 1.65
C THR A 850 -44.35 -8.74 0.43
N GLY A 851 -44.09 -7.43 0.49
CA GLY A 851 -44.57 -6.45 -0.48
C GLY A 851 -46.08 -6.14 -0.44
N LYS A 852 -46.83 -6.73 0.50
CA LYS A 852 -48.30 -6.73 0.55
C LYS A 852 -48.89 -5.68 1.50
N ILE A 853 -50.22 -5.52 1.42
CA ILE A 853 -51.01 -4.75 2.39
C ILE A 853 -51.21 -5.64 3.65
N PRO A 854 -50.99 -5.13 4.88
CA PRO A 854 -51.44 -5.82 6.08
C PRO A 854 -52.97 -5.99 6.05
N PHE A 855 -53.49 -7.16 6.44
CA PHE A 855 -54.93 -7.46 6.44
C PHE A 855 -55.58 -7.29 5.05
N GLU A 856 -54.89 -7.77 4.00
CA GLU A 856 -55.33 -7.72 2.60
C GLU A 856 -56.68 -8.44 2.40
N GLY A 857 -57.73 -7.65 2.13
CA GLY A 857 -59.10 -8.13 1.93
C GLY A 857 -60.09 -7.69 3.03
N GLU A 858 -59.58 -7.17 4.15
CA GLU A 858 -60.38 -6.73 5.29
C GLU A 858 -60.70 -5.21 5.24
N LEU A 859 -61.70 -4.79 6.02
CA LEU A 859 -62.04 -3.37 6.21
C LEU A 859 -61.27 -2.81 7.42
N TYR A 860 -60.80 -1.56 7.33
CA TYR A 860 -60.10 -0.89 8.45
C TYR A 860 -61.11 -0.23 9.41
N ASP A 861 -62.08 -1.02 9.84
CA ASP A 861 -63.19 -0.62 10.70
C ASP A 861 -62.88 -0.87 12.21
N PRO A 862 -63.80 -0.53 13.12
CA PRO A 862 -63.61 -0.77 14.55
C PRO A 862 -63.55 -2.25 14.96
N GLU A 863 -64.06 -3.20 14.15
CA GLU A 863 -63.98 -4.63 14.46
C GLU A 863 -62.55 -5.14 14.26
N LEU A 864 -61.89 -4.74 13.16
CA LEU A 864 -60.47 -5.03 12.96
C LEU A 864 -59.59 -4.37 14.04
N ALA A 865 -59.95 -3.18 14.53
CA ALA A 865 -59.21 -2.55 15.63
C ALA A 865 -59.27 -3.38 16.93
N VAL A 866 -60.45 -3.90 17.28
CA VAL A 866 -60.63 -4.82 18.43
C VAL A 866 -59.89 -6.14 18.21
N ALA A 867 -59.87 -6.68 17.00
CA ALA A 867 -59.08 -7.88 16.67
C ALA A 867 -57.57 -7.65 16.85
N ILE A 868 -57.03 -6.55 16.30
CA ILE A 868 -55.60 -6.19 16.42
C ILE A 868 -55.21 -5.97 17.89
N PHE A 869 -56.08 -5.30 18.67
CA PHE A 869 -55.91 -5.10 20.10
C PHE A 869 -55.80 -6.43 20.87
N ASN A 870 -56.67 -7.39 20.54
CA ASN A 870 -56.65 -8.74 21.09
C ASN A 870 -55.53 -9.65 20.53
N GLY A 871 -54.57 -9.09 19.77
CA GLY A 871 -53.38 -9.79 19.30
C GLY A 871 -53.45 -10.34 17.87
N TYR A 872 -54.49 -10.03 17.09
CA TYR A 872 -54.56 -10.43 15.68
C TYR A 872 -53.44 -9.79 14.86
N ARG A 873 -52.79 -10.56 13.98
CA ARG A 873 -51.65 -10.15 13.14
C ARG A 873 -51.75 -10.79 11.75
N SER A 874 -51.17 -10.11 10.77
CA SER A 874 -51.11 -10.62 9.39
C SER A 874 -50.21 -11.86 9.28
N LYS A 875 -50.67 -12.86 8.53
CA LYS A 875 -49.99 -14.17 8.39
C LYS A 875 -48.57 -14.03 7.83
N ILE A 876 -47.62 -14.77 8.42
CA ILE A 876 -46.22 -14.80 7.98
C ILE A 876 -46.07 -15.75 6.77
N TYR A 877 -45.31 -15.32 5.76
CA TYR A 877 -45.18 -16.03 4.48
C TYR A 877 -43.97 -16.99 4.48
N LYS A 878 -44.14 -18.16 3.85
CA LYS A 878 -43.06 -19.12 3.62
C LYS A 878 -41.97 -18.46 2.75
N GLY A 879 -40.73 -18.50 3.20
CA GLY A 879 -39.61 -17.73 2.62
C GLY A 879 -39.17 -16.53 3.47
N THR A 880 -39.88 -16.23 4.57
CA THR A 880 -39.38 -15.31 5.61
C THR A 880 -38.34 -16.04 6.50
N PRO A 881 -37.12 -15.50 6.69
CA PRO A 881 -36.10 -16.06 7.58
C PRO A 881 -36.54 -16.14 9.04
N GLN A 882 -36.17 -17.20 9.74
CA GLN A 882 -36.57 -17.43 11.13
C GLN A 882 -36.11 -16.31 12.08
N CYS A 883 -34.84 -15.90 12.00
CA CYS A 883 -34.30 -14.82 12.82
C CYS A 883 -34.97 -13.45 12.52
N TYR A 884 -35.41 -13.23 11.28
CA TYR A 884 -36.17 -12.03 10.91
C TYR A 884 -37.59 -12.07 11.47
N THR A 885 -38.25 -13.23 11.41
CA THR A 885 -39.56 -13.49 12.02
C THR A 885 -39.53 -13.20 13.52
N GLU A 886 -38.59 -13.76 14.27
CA GLU A 886 -38.48 -13.56 15.72
C GLU A 886 -38.25 -12.09 16.13
N LEU A 887 -37.48 -11.33 15.33
CA LEU A 887 -37.28 -9.91 15.56
C LEU A 887 -38.55 -9.09 15.24
N MET A 888 -39.21 -9.41 14.12
CA MET A 888 -40.48 -8.81 13.72
C MET A 888 -41.58 -9.03 14.77
N GLU A 889 -41.67 -10.25 15.31
CA GLU A 889 -42.67 -10.62 16.32
C GLU A 889 -42.44 -9.93 17.67
N LYS A 890 -41.17 -9.76 18.08
CA LYS A 890 -40.81 -8.92 19.24
C LYS A 890 -41.15 -7.44 19.00
N CYS A 891 -41.01 -6.93 17.77
CA CYS A 891 -41.36 -5.54 17.47
C CYS A 891 -42.88 -5.29 17.57
N TRP A 892 -43.74 -6.14 17.01
CA TRP A 892 -45.20 -5.96 17.04
C TRP A 892 -45.91 -6.58 18.26
N HIS A 893 -45.16 -6.89 19.33
CA HIS A 893 -45.68 -7.58 20.50
C HIS A 893 -46.78 -6.78 21.23
N ASN A 894 -47.78 -7.46 21.81
CA ASN A 894 -48.91 -6.81 22.49
C ASN A 894 -48.45 -5.96 23.68
N ASN A 895 -47.68 -6.56 24.60
CA ASN A 895 -47.07 -5.82 25.71
C ASN A 895 -45.90 -4.93 25.20
N PRO A 896 -45.94 -3.60 25.40
CA PRO A 896 -44.87 -2.70 24.95
C PRO A 896 -43.50 -2.88 25.62
N SER A 897 -43.40 -3.52 26.80
CA SER A 897 -42.10 -3.74 27.46
C SER A 897 -41.23 -4.81 26.79
N GLU A 898 -41.83 -5.72 26.03
CA GLU A 898 -41.10 -6.78 25.32
C GLU A 898 -40.52 -6.30 23.98
N ARG A 899 -40.85 -5.06 23.57
CA ARG A 899 -40.44 -4.51 22.28
C ARG A 899 -39.01 -3.98 22.36
N PRO A 900 -38.11 -4.38 21.43
CA PRO A 900 -36.72 -3.94 21.44
C PRO A 900 -36.60 -2.45 21.10
N SER A 901 -35.56 -1.77 21.62
CA SER A 901 -35.29 -0.39 21.22
C SER A 901 -34.82 -0.28 19.76
N ALA A 902 -34.97 0.88 19.12
CA ALA A 902 -34.41 1.12 17.78
C ALA A 902 -32.88 0.89 17.73
N GLU A 903 -32.17 1.15 18.83
CA GLU A 903 -30.74 0.81 18.99
C GLU A 903 -30.50 -0.71 18.98
N THR A 904 -31.33 -1.47 19.68
CA THR A 904 -31.26 -2.95 19.71
C THR A 904 -31.48 -3.53 18.32
N ILE A 905 -32.52 -3.07 17.60
CA ILE A 905 -32.83 -3.49 16.23
C ILE A 905 -31.66 -3.13 15.29
N PHE A 906 -31.16 -1.90 15.37
CA PHE A 906 -30.02 -1.45 14.57
C PHE A 906 -28.80 -2.36 14.69
N ASN A 907 -28.39 -2.70 15.92
CA ASN A 907 -27.19 -3.52 16.13
C ASN A 907 -27.37 -4.97 15.64
N ILE A 908 -28.60 -5.51 15.68
CA ILE A 908 -28.90 -6.84 15.09
C ILE A 908 -28.80 -6.78 13.55
N LEU A 909 -29.34 -5.73 12.93
CA LEU A 909 -29.28 -5.55 11.46
C LEU A 909 -27.84 -5.34 10.96
N GLU A 910 -27.01 -4.60 11.68
CA GLU A 910 -25.58 -4.46 11.35
C GLU A 910 -24.82 -5.79 11.41
N ILE A 911 -25.16 -6.67 12.36
CA ILE A 911 -24.61 -8.03 12.43
C ILE A 911 -25.03 -8.84 11.20
N TRP A 912 -26.32 -8.88 10.86
CA TRP A 912 -26.81 -9.63 9.71
C TRP A 912 -26.24 -9.11 8.38
N ILE A 913 -26.15 -7.80 8.19
CA ILE A 913 -25.61 -7.18 6.97
C ILE A 913 -24.10 -7.40 6.84
N ARG A 914 -23.35 -7.31 7.95
CA ARG A 914 -21.91 -7.65 7.98
C ARG A 914 -21.71 -9.12 7.59
N ASP A 915 -22.47 -10.02 8.19
CA ASP A 915 -22.36 -11.46 7.97
C ASP A 915 -22.65 -11.80 6.49
N LEU A 916 -23.75 -11.29 5.93
CA LEU A 916 -24.11 -11.40 4.51
C LEU A 916 -23.14 -10.73 3.51
N SER A 917 -22.21 -9.89 3.97
CA SER A 917 -21.31 -9.12 3.08
C SER A 917 -19.85 -9.53 3.17
N TYR A 918 -19.46 -10.27 4.22
CA TYR A 918 -18.06 -10.62 4.51
C TYR A 918 -17.87 -12.06 5.02
N PHE A 919 -18.93 -12.74 5.47
CA PHE A 919 -18.86 -14.06 6.12
C PHE A 919 -19.94 -14.99 5.58
N GLU A 920 -19.89 -15.29 4.27
CA GLU A 920 -20.91 -16.08 3.56
C GLU A 920 -21.19 -17.47 4.16
N ASN A 921 -20.19 -18.04 4.87
CA ASN A 921 -20.31 -19.31 5.59
C ASN A 921 -20.86 -19.18 7.03
N SER A 922 -21.30 -18.00 7.47
CA SER A 922 -21.91 -17.83 8.80
C SER A 922 -23.36 -18.34 8.82
N GLU A 923 -23.82 -18.76 9.99
CA GLU A 923 -25.20 -19.22 10.20
C GLU A 923 -26.24 -18.18 9.74
N ASN A 924 -26.05 -16.90 10.08
CA ASN A 924 -26.89 -15.81 9.62
C ASN A 924 -26.89 -15.70 8.08
N ALA A 925 -25.72 -15.70 7.44
CA ALA A 925 -25.60 -15.55 6.00
C ALA A 925 -26.30 -16.70 5.26
N LEU A 926 -26.07 -17.94 5.69
CA LEU A 926 -26.70 -19.13 5.14
C LEU A 926 -28.23 -19.11 5.31
N ILE A 927 -28.76 -18.65 6.45
CA ILE A 927 -30.20 -18.51 6.69
C ILE A 927 -30.85 -17.56 5.66
N PHE A 928 -30.26 -16.38 5.42
CA PHE A 928 -30.81 -15.42 4.45
C PHE A 928 -30.64 -15.88 2.99
N LEU A 929 -29.51 -16.49 2.63
CA LEU A 929 -29.26 -17.03 1.29
C LEU A 929 -30.22 -18.19 0.94
N ASN A 930 -30.51 -19.09 1.89
CA ASN A 930 -31.48 -20.16 1.71
C ASN A 930 -32.91 -19.61 1.58
N ALA A 931 -33.25 -18.54 2.30
CA ALA A 931 -34.56 -17.88 2.18
C ALA A 931 -34.76 -17.21 0.81
N ASP A 932 -33.71 -16.64 0.21
CA ASP A 932 -33.75 -16.12 -1.17
C ASP A 932 -34.06 -17.23 -2.19
N GLN A 933 -33.46 -18.42 -2.03
CA GLN A 933 -33.77 -19.58 -2.88
C GLN A 933 -35.22 -20.06 -2.71
N GLU A 934 -35.76 -20.13 -1.49
CA GLU A 934 -37.15 -20.54 -1.26
C GLU A 934 -38.15 -19.54 -1.86
N MET A 935 -37.89 -18.22 -1.76
CA MET A 935 -38.74 -17.21 -2.40
C MET A 935 -38.74 -17.35 -3.92
N GLN A 936 -37.58 -17.54 -4.56
CA GLN A 936 -37.50 -17.71 -6.02
C GLN A 936 -38.36 -18.89 -6.51
N LYS A 937 -38.34 -20.03 -5.77
CA LYS A 937 -39.23 -21.16 -6.05
C LYS A 937 -40.71 -20.76 -5.97
N VAL A 938 -41.13 -20.06 -4.90
CA VAL A 938 -42.51 -19.60 -4.73
C VAL A 938 -42.95 -18.64 -5.86
N TYR A 939 -42.09 -17.70 -6.26
CA TYR A 939 -42.41 -16.76 -7.36
C TYR A 939 -42.50 -17.45 -8.74
N SER A 940 -41.74 -18.53 -8.98
CA SER A 940 -41.81 -19.30 -10.23
C SER A 940 -43.13 -20.05 -10.45
N GLY A 941 -43.97 -20.19 -9.41
CA GLY A 941 -45.18 -21.03 -9.42
C GLY A 941 -46.53 -20.29 -9.50
N LEU A 942 -46.56 -18.94 -9.60
CA LEU A 942 -47.79 -18.15 -9.41
C LEU A 942 -48.07 -17.13 -10.52
N LEU A 943 -49.16 -17.33 -11.27
CA LEU A 943 -49.79 -16.26 -12.06
C LEU A 943 -50.57 -15.32 -11.12
N TYR A 944 -49.95 -14.19 -10.77
CA TYR A 944 -50.59 -13.17 -9.92
C TYR A 944 -51.50 -12.23 -10.72
N ASN A 945 -52.82 -12.44 -10.59
CA ASN A 945 -53.76 -11.31 -10.57
C ASN A 945 -53.73 -10.72 -9.16
N GLU A 946 -53.55 -9.40 -9.04
CA GLU A 946 -53.41 -8.75 -7.72
C GLU A 946 -53.93 -7.31 -7.74
N THR A 947 -54.61 -6.90 -6.67
CA THR A 947 -55.39 -5.65 -6.62
C THR A 947 -54.51 -4.44 -6.29
N ALA A 948 -54.77 -3.29 -6.92
CA ALA A 948 -54.02 -2.07 -6.63
C ALA A 948 -54.33 -1.53 -5.23
N TRP A 949 -53.30 -1.29 -4.40
CA TRP A 949 -53.46 -0.64 -3.08
C TRP A 949 -54.13 0.73 -3.24
N SER A 950 -55.38 0.87 -2.79
CA SER A 950 -56.13 2.13 -2.90
C SER A 950 -55.44 3.31 -2.19
N LYS A 951 -55.88 4.54 -2.50
CA LYS A 951 -55.35 5.77 -1.88
C LYS A 951 -55.79 5.92 -0.41
N THR A 952 -56.89 5.29 -0.01
CA THR A 952 -57.52 5.45 1.32
C THR A 952 -56.74 4.77 2.44
N TYR A 953 -56.18 3.58 2.19
CA TYR A 953 -55.54 2.71 3.20
C TYR A 953 -54.21 3.23 3.80
N LEU A 954 -53.78 4.46 3.47
CA LEU A 954 -52.51 5.07 3.91
C LEU A 954 -52.61 6.58 4.20
N ILE A 955 -53.82 7.14 4.30
CA ILE A 955 -53.99 8.51 4.79
C ILE A 955 -54.24 8.42 6.29
N SER A 956 -53.29 8.95 7.07
CA SER A 956 -53.40 9.07 8.53
C SER A 956 -54.69 9.82 8.90
N GLN A 957 -55.53 9.17 9.72
CA GLN A 957 -56.89 9.59 10.06
C GLN A 957 -57.12 9.51 11.57
N SER A 958 -58.13 10.22 12.08
CA SER A 958 -58.53 10.15 13.48
C SER A 958 -59.25 8.84 13.77
N LEU A 959 -58.78 8.08 14.75
CA LEU A 959 -59.30 6.75 15.12
C LEU A 959 -60.18 6.77 16.37
N VAL A 960 -60.86 7.91 16.64
CA VAL A 960 -61.71 8.08 17.82
C VAL A 960 -62.85 7.04 17.87
N GLN A 961 -63.45 6.68 16.74
CA GLN A 961 -64.50 5.64 16.69
C GLN A 961 -63.95 4.24 16.99
N HIS A 962 -62.74 3.92 16.53
CA HIS A 962 -62.06 2.66 16.82
C HIS A 962 -61.65 2.56 18.30
N SER A 963 -61.17 3.66 18.88
CA SER A 963 -60.84 3.77 20.31
C SER A 963 -62.09 3.60 21.19
N LEU A 964 -63.20 4.27 20.83
CA LEU A 964 -64.50 4.08 21.48
C LEU A 964 -64.99 2.62 21.41
N ALA A 965 -64.87 1.95 20.26
CA ALA A 965 -65.27 0.55 20.13
C ALA A 965 -64.41 -0.40 21.00
N ILE A 966 -63.12 -0.12 21.18
CA ILE A 966 -62.27 -0.85 22.13
C ILE A 966 -62.78 -0.64 23.56
N HIS A 967 -63.07 0.60 23.98
CA HIS A 967 -63.69 0.89 25.28
C HIS A 967 -65.08 0.22 25.46
N GLU A 968 -65.90 0.17 24.43
CA GLU A 968 -67.17 -0.58 24.44
C GLU A 968 -66.99 -2.11 24.48
N SER A 969 -65.88 -2.63 23.94
CA SER A 969 -65.59 -4.07 24.03
C SER A 969 -65.30 -4.50 25.47
N PHE A 970 -64.69 -3.62 26.27
CA PHE A 970 -64.55 -3.81 27.72
C PHE A 970 -65.89 -3.72 28.45
N SER A 971 -66.80 -2.80 28.08
CA SER A 971 -68.11 -2.66 28.77
C SER A 971 -69.09 -3.79 28.44
N LYS A 972 -68.87 -4.52 27.34
CA LYS A 972 -69.63 -5.73 26.95
C LYS A 972 -69.03 -7.05 27.50
N PHE A 973 -67.98 -6.98 28.32
CA PHE A 973 -67.29 -8.15 28.86
C PHE A 973 -68.05 -8.72 30.08
N ASP A 974 -69.00 -9.62 29.84
CA ASP A 974 -69.81 -10.26 30.88
C ASP A 974 -68.96 -11.16 31.81
N ILE A 975 -68.62 -10.61 32.97
CA ILE A 975 -67.76 -11.24 33.98
C ILE A 975 -68.30 -12.59 34.48
N ASN A 976 -69.63 -12.76 34.49
CA ASN A 976 -70.27 -13.99 34.98
C ASN A 976 -69.91 -15.18 34.08
N LYS A 977 -69.87 -14.94 32.77
CA LYS A 977 -69.56 -15.96 31.75
C LYS A 977 -68.11 -16.46 31.80
N TYR A 978 -67.21 -15.72 32.45
CA TYR A 978 -65.83 -16.15 32.71
C TYR A 978 -65.70 -16.90 34.06
N ILE A 979 -66.55 -16.58 35.04
CA ILE A 979 -66.60 -17.29 36.33
C ILE A 979 -67.10 -18.73 36.14
N ASP A 980 -68.15 -18.95 35.34
CA ASP A 980 -68.65 -20.29 35.02
C ASP A 980 -67.57 -21.19 34.38
N TYR A 981 -66.65 -20.62 33.59
CA TYR A 981 -65.55 -21.35 32.96
C TYR A 981 -64.40 -21.69 33.93
N MET A 982 -64.26 -20.94 35.03
CA MET A 982 -63.19 -21.11 36.02
C MET A 982 -63.52 -22.13 37.13
N TYR A 983 -64.79 -22.52 37.28
CA TYR A 983 -65.25 -23.45 38.33
C TYR A 983 -65.89 -24.74 37.80
N GLY A 984 -65.76 -25.00 36.50
CA GLY A 984 -66.23 -26.23 35.84
C GLY A 984 -65.30 -27.44 36.04
N GLU A 985 -65.64 -28.28 37.01
CA GLU A 985 -65.20 -29.68 37.21
C GLU A 985 -63.77 -30.02 37.70
N ASN A 986 -63.77 -30.62 38.90
CA ASN A 986 -62.98 -31.79 39.33
C ASN A 986 -61.47 -31.67 39.62
N LEU A 987 -61.21 -31.41 40.91
CA LEU A 987 -60.02 -31.85 41.67
C LEU A 987 -59.70 -33.35 41.50
N ARG A 988 -58.39 -33.66 41.35
CA ARG A 988 -57.61 -34.80 41.92
C ARG A 988 -56.17 -34.72 41.35
N ASP A 989 -55.09 -35.02 42.06
CA ASP A 989 -54.87 -35.47 43.44
C ASP A 989 -53.78 -34.61 44.14
N TRP A 990 -53.60 -34.78 45.45
CA TRP A 990 -52.44 -34.26 46.21
C TRP A 990 -51.24 -35.23 46.12
N ASP A 991 -50.01 -34.77 46.43
CA ASP A 991 -49.32 -35.32 47.62
C ASP A 991 -48.05 -34.61 48.13
N TYR A 992 -47.87 -34.76 49.45
CA TYR A 992 -46.68 -34.60 50.33
C TYR A 992 -45.69 -33.41 50.30
N CYS A 993 -45.80 -32.65 51.39
CA CYS A 993 -44.79 -32.01 52.25
C CYS A 993 -43.47 -32.82 52.48
N PHE A 994 -42.41 -32.37 53.19
CA PHE A 994 -42.29 -31.39 54.30
C PHE A 994 -40.79 -30.97 54.51
N VAL A 995 -40.55 -30.09 55.51
CA VAL A 995 -39.31 -29.83 56.31
C VAL A 995 -38.50 -28.56 56.02
N SER A 996 -38.18 -27.83 57.10
CA SER A 996 -37.26 -26.68 57.26
C SER A 996 -36.89 -26.60 58.77
N PRO A 997 -36.30 -25.53 59.34
CA PRO A 997 -35.18 -24.66 58.96
C PRO A 997 -34.10 -24.57 60.09
N LYS A 998 -33.04 -23.74 59.91
CA LYS A 998 -32.30 -22.97 60.95
C LYS A 998 -31.11 -22.21 60.29
N VAL A 999 -30.53 -21.10 60.79
CA VAL A 999 -30.94 -19.86 61.50
C VAL A 999 -29.66 -19.24 62.08
N LEU A 1000 -29.43 -17.93 61.91
CA LEU A 1000 -28.86 -17.03 62.95
C LEU A 1000 -28.77 -15.56 62.48
N ASN A 1001 -29.54 -14.71 63.17
CA ASN A 1001 -29.44 -13.29 63.56
C ASN A 1001 -28.48 -12.30 62.82
N GLY A 1002 -28.83 -11.01 62.68
CA GLY A 1002 -29.97 -10.32 63.31
C GLY A 1002 -30.25 -8.87 62.90
N GLU A 1003 -31.11 -8.24 63.72
CA GLU A 1003 -31.83 -6.96 63.60
C GLU A 1003 -30.93 -5.71 63.73
N ALA A 1004 -31.32 -4.47 63.41
CA ALA A 1004 -32.35 -3.83 62.54
C ALA A 1004 -32.04 -2.30 62.53
N SER A 1005 -32.74 -1.36 61.88
CA SER A 1005 -33.96 -1.32 61.04
C SER A 1005 -33.67 -0.42 59.78
N ASP A 1006 -34.52 0.33 59.07
CA ASP A 1006 -35.94 0.73 59.18
C ASP A 1006 -36.48 1.22 57.80
N ALA A 1007 -37.78 1.57 57.75
CA ALA A 1007 -38.49 2.40 56.75
C ALA A 1007 -38.41 2.04 55.24
N TYR A 1008 -39.52 2.01 54.47
CA TYR A 1008 -40.96 2.03 54.78
C TYR A 1008 -41.72 1.30 53.65
N SER A 1009 -43.00 0.97 53.86
CA SER A 1009 -43.72 -0.09 53.12
C SER A 1009 -44.61 0.34 51.94
N LEU A 1010 -44.86 -0.62 51.03
CA LEU A 1010 -46.01 -0.63 50.10
C LEU A 1010 -47.30 -1.10 50.82
N GLY A 1011 -48.47 -0.65 50.36
CA GLY A 1011 -49.78 -1.04 50.90
C GLY A 1011 -50.93 -0.90 49.88
N ILE A 1012 -51.91 -1.80 49.96
CA ILE A 1012 -52.97 -2.10 48.96
C ILE A 1012 -54.24 -2.49 49.75
N MET A 1013 -55.49 -2.15 49.40
CA MET A 1013 -56.10 -1.52 48.21
C MET A 1013 -57.30 -0.62 48.61
N ALA A 1014 -57.69 0.35 47.78
CA ALA A 1014 -59.10 0.81 47.71
C ALA A 1014 -59.42 1.48 46.35
N TYR A 1015 -60.64 1.29 45.84
CA TYR A 1015 -61.19 1.90 44.62
C TYR A 1015 -62.47 2.70 44.94
N THR A 1016 -63.09 3.31 43.93
CA THR A 1016 -64.27 4.24 43.97
C THR A 1016 -63.82 5.71 44.10
N ILE A 1017 -64.19 6.64 43.22
CA ILE A 1017 -65.39 6.73 42.36
C ILE A 1017 -65.07 6.71 40.85
N LEU A 1018 -65.67 5.76 40.13
CA LEU A 1018 -66.49 6.03 38.94
C LEU A 1018 -67.51 4.89 38.78
#